data_AF-A0A358NAP8-F1
#
_entry.id   AF-A0A358NAP8-F1
#
_cell.length_a   1.000
_cell.length_b   1.000
_cell.length_c   1.000
_cell.angle_alpha   90.00
_cell.angle_beta   90.00
_cell.angle_gamma   90.00
#
_symmetry.space_group_name_H-M   'P 1'
#
loop_
_entity.id
_entity.type
_entity.pdbx_description
1 polymer ?
#
loop_
_entity_poly.entity_id
_entity_poly.type
_entity_poly.pdbx_seq_one_letter_code
_entity_poly.pdbx_strand_id
1 'polypeptide(L)'
;MTTSLKQLTTALIMAIWLSFTPSSIQSVSADNPHGYLSEYSEPYYPGTTFPKLTTPQWVGEPGVDAVVTLAIDDMRDPALYEAYLRPIIDRLKALQGRAPVSIMTCTVNPEDPQLQRWIKEGLSIEVHTVDHPCPCLQGDQFDTAKSTYDRCVDLMASISGNRPVAFRTPCCDSRNTPSPRLWSEIFNSKTPAGNYLQADSSVFNVFNSRDSELPQDLVIDSDGNPKMKKYIPFPSFVNTIENYPYPYVIGKLCWQFPCMVPSDWEAQNLHQPNNPITVADMKSALDATVIKKGMFNLVFHPHGWIRNDQIIELIDYAHDKYGKRVQFLSFKDCMDRINKDLLVDQPLRSPSNGEDNGVRIADVNNDGFLDVLIGNETTKTMRVWQPARQQWQSTQHEVTITSADGQQRMNHGAQIGRLTPNSTFSILVNHEQDKATYEFSEGKLKREALPSSLMNIATSIGGADQGVRLRDIDNDGTTEIIIANEKQQKIMRINEQGTWFEAGPFPAPLVNFAGNDNGVRFVDLDEDGHDDVIYSNGKISGVHLFDTETGLYSRTVEHVDDIPLIVRNGTNNGVWFARQHMWVQNENTNRLPDGVDRRSFAQLLGKTEPGPRTPERSLGSIEVQSGFKVELVAAEPLVMDPVAIDWGSDGKLWVVEMADYPLGMDDQGQPGGRVRYLEDTNEDGKYDSSTLFLENIPYPTGVIAWRDGVIVSAAPSIFFAADRDHDGRAEIIKDLYRGFSEGNQQHRVNGFERGLDNWIYLANGDSGGNVESIKTGKRIKLGGQDLRILPDLGDIDLQTGRTQFGRHRDDHGNWFGCSNPLPVRHFVLADHYIRRNPFVATPPPRLDLARVDNTQLYPISRVLSHWSGYQPPTAGTGHKFTSACSTMVYRDTLLGNDYLGDTFTCAPVHNLVHRRKLISDGVSFKSTRPTESPYHEFLASTDSWFRPTTVTTGPDGALWIVDMYRLVIEHPEWIDDEREKELFLRAGHDRGRIYRVLPAETPPRAIAKLNTLDSSRVADLLDSRNGRVRDLAQQELVARRDFAVTDKLKQLTANGKSEMGRLHALCTLAGITLPTPELLATALRDPSATVRRHAIRLSETHISSTASSAQQLLPQLERLTRDRDP
;
A
#
# COMPACT_ATOMS: atom_id res chain seq x y z
N MET A 1 22.77 52.09 11.27
CA MET A 1 21.41 51.52 11.36
C MET A 1 21.22 50.49 10.25
N THR A 2 21.95 49.39 10.31
CA THR A 2 21.96 48.31 9.32
C THR A 2 22.31 47.01 10.05
N THR A 3 21.36 46.52 10.85
CA THR A 3 21.36 45.21 11.51
C THR A 3 19.98 45.03 12.15
N SER A 4 19.00 44.47 11.42
CA SER A 4 17.75 43.97 12.04
C SER A 4 16.80 43.20 11.10
N LEU A 5 16.89 43.30 9.77
CA LEU A 5 15.86 42.68 8.90
C LEU A 5 16.21 41.32 8.26
N LYS A 6 17.40 40.75 8.52
CA LYS A 6 17.83 39.44 7.96
C LYS A 6 17.73 38.26 8.93
N GLN A 7 17.32 38.47 10.19
CA GLN A 7 17.14 37.40 11.18
C GLN A 7 15.67 37.02 11.44
N LEU A 8 14.70 37.78 10.92
CA LEU A 8 13.27 37.49 11.09
C LEU A 8 12.66 36.67 9.94
N THR A 9 13.32 36.59 8.78
CA THR A 9 12.83 35.80 7.63
C THR A 9 13.36 34.36 7.58
N THR A 10 14.30 33.99 8.44
CA THR A 10 14.81 32.60 8.53
C THR A 10 14.13 31.79 9.65
N ALA A 11 13.51 32.46 10.64
CA ALA A 11 12.80 31.80 11.74
C ALA A 11 11.33 31.45 11.40
N LEU A 12 10.71 32.11 10.41
CA LEU A 12 9.34 31.81 9.98
C LEU A 12 9.26 30.71 8.91
N ILE A 13 10.39 30.38 8.27
CA ILE A 13 10.47 29.33 7.23
C ILE A 13 10.76 27.95 7.83
N MET A 14 11.17 27.87 9.10
CA MET A 14 11.40 26.60 9.83
C MET A 14 10.18 26.11 10.65
N ALA A 15 9.10 26.90 10.73
CA ALA A 15 7.93 26.58 11.57
C ALA A 15 6.69 26.06 10.81
N ILE A 16 6.78 25.85 9.49
CA ILE A 16 5.68 25.32 8.65
C ILE A 16 6.15 24.06 7.88
N TRP A 17 7.12 23.33 8.44
CA TRP A 17 7.64 22.05 7.91
C TRP A 17 7.45 20.90 8.91
N LEU A 18 6.45 20.99 9.78
CA LEU A 18 6.15 20.01 10.83
C LEU A 18 4.64 19.74 10.92
N SER A 19 4.10 19.15 9.87
CA SER A 19 2.91 18.30 9.89
C SER A 19 2.72 17.76 8.47
N PHE A 20 2.17 16.56 8.34
CA PHE A 20 2.05 15.75 7.11
C PHE A 20 3.25 14.87 6.76
N THR A 21 3.48 13.90 7.64
CA THR A 21 4.09 12.61 7.28
C THR A 21 3.03 11.74 6.55
N PRO A 22 3.31 11.19 5.36
CA PRO A 22 2.42 10.21 4.73
C PRO A 22 2.49 8.88 5.47
N SER A 23 1.35 8.40 5.98
CA SER A 23 1.23 7.15 6.73
C SER A 23 1.32 5.95 5.78
N SER A 24 2.34 5.10 5.95
CA SER A 24 2.51 3.84 5.21
C SER A 24 2.36 2.63 6.15
N ILE A 25 1.46 1.71 5.77
CA ILE A 25 1.24 0.30 6.16
C ILE A 25 1.86 -0.14 7.51
N GLN A 26 0.98 -0.34 8.49
CA GLN A 26 1.25 -0.59 9.91
C GLN A 26 1.33 -2.10 10.26
N SER A 27 2.31 -2.45 11.11
CA SER A 27 2.27 -3.65 11.99
C SER A 27 2.37 -3.29 13.49
N VAL A 28 2.19 -2.00 13.81
CA VAL A 28 1.72 -1.43 15.07
C VAL A 28 0.84 -0.28 14.62
N SER A 29 -0.43 -0.23 15.02
CA SER A 29 -1.26 0.92 14.67
C SER A 29 -0.55 2.18 15.17
N ALA A 30 -0.37 3.17 14.30
CA ALA A 30 0.16 4.48 14.71
C ALA A 30 -0.72 5.12 15.81
N ASP A 31 -1.91 4.58 15.96
CA ASP A 31 -2.95 4.93 16.92
C ASP A 31 -2.65 4.36 18.32
N ASN A 32 -1.87 3.26 18.46
CA ASN A 32 -1.41 2.69 19.73
C ASN A 32 0.12 2.61 19.85
N PRO A 33 0.85 3.75 19.88
CA PRO A 33 2.31 3.79 19.79
C PRO A 33 3.04 3.08 20.94
N HIS A 34 2.36 2.80 22.06
CA HIS A 34 2.95 2.14 23.24
C HIS A 34 2.40 0.74 23.52
N GLY A 35 1.49 0.22 22.67
CA GLY A 35 0.81 -1.06 22.89
C GLY A 35 1.75 -2.25 23.10
N TYR A 36 2.85 -2.29 22.31
CA TYR A 36 3.88 -3.34 22.35
C TYR A 36 4.56 -3.51 23.72
N LEU A 37 4.55 -2.49 24.59
CA LEU A 37 5.12 -2.57 25.94
C LEU A 37 4.31 -3.49 26.86
N SER A 38 3.05 -3.73 26.50
CA SER A 38 2.09 -4.52 27.27
C SER A 38 1.82 -5.91 26.67
N GLU A 39 2.39 -6.21 25.50
CA GLU A 39 2.13 -7.43 24.73
C GLU A 39 3.01 -8.62 25.12
N TYR A 40 2.48 -9.82 24.87
CA TYR A 40 3.00 -11.11 25.37
C TYR A 40 4.01 -11.75 24.41
N SER A 41 5.14 -11.05 24.18
CA SER A 41 6.31 -11.49 23.39
C SER A 41 6.07 -11.64 21.87
N GLU A 42 5.46 -10.65 21.22
CA GLU A 42 5.40 -10.57 19.75
C GLU A 42 6.71 -9.99 19.19
N PRO A 43 7.39 -10.65 18.23
CA PRO A 43 8.69 -10.20 17.74
C PRO A 43 8.64 -9.45 16.40
N TYR A 44 7.48 -9.38 15.74
CA TYR A 44 7.34 -8.89 14.36
C TYR A 44 6.64 -7.52 14.24
N TYR A 45 6.50 -6.81 15.36
CA TYR A 45 5.82 -5.52 15.41
C TYR A 45 6.57 -4.35 14.72
N PRO A 46 7.93 -4.25 14.73
CA PRO A 46 8.59 -3.08 14.15
C PRO A 46 8.40 -2.94 12.63
N GLY A 47 8.20 -1.70 12.18
CA GLY A 47 8.08 -1.34 10.76
C GLY A 47 8.59 0.09 10.49
N THR A 48 8.29 0.63 9.31
CA THR A 48 8.79 1.95 8.85
C THR A 48 8.35 3.12 9.73
N THR A 49 7.22 3.00 10.43
CA THR A 49 6.64 4.03 11.30
C THR A 49 7.05 3.88 12.76
N PHE A 50 7.68 2.77 13.14
CA PHE A 50 8.07 2.54 14.52
C PHE A 50 9.27 3.44 14.90
N PRO A 51 9.32 4.03 16.11
CA PRO A 51 10.40 4.92 16.51
C PRO A 51 11.78 4.26 16.44
N LYS A 52 12.81 5.05 16.10
CA LYS A 52 14.14 4.55 15.77
C LYS A 52 15.03 4.43 17.01
N LEU A 53 15.83 3.35 17.08
CA LEU A 53 16.96 3.23 18.00
C LEU A 53 18.28 3.24 17.21
N THR A 54 18.63 4.43 16.75
CA THR A 54 19.80 4.66 15.89
C THR A 54 21.12 4.37 16.61
N THR A 55 22.15 4.04 15.85
CA THR A 55 23.51 3.76 16.35
C THR A 55 24.04 4.85 17.31
N PRO A 56 23.91 6.16 17.04
CA PRO A 56 24.30 7.21 17.99
C PRO A 56 23.66 7.11 19.38
N GLN A 57 22.44 6.56 19.51
CA GLN A 57 21.74 6.44 20.80
C GLN A 57 22.41 5.44 21.73
N TRP A 58 22.90 4.31 21.20
CA TRP A 58 23.33 3.17 22.03
C TRP A 58 24.82 2.84 21.92
N VAL A 59 25.52 3.31 20.90
CA VAL A 59 26.97 3.07 20.74
C VAL A 59 27.80 4.00 21.62
N GLY A 60 27.29 5.18 21.94
CA GLY A 60 27.96 6.16 22.82
C GLY A 60 29.19 6.87 22.23
N GLU A 61 29.56 6.57 20.97
CA GLU A 61 30.73 7.17 20.29
C GLU A 61 30.29 8.16 19.20
N PRO A 62 30.72 9.44 19.26
CA PRO A 62 30.37 10.44 18.26
C PRO A 62 30.86 10.07 16.86
N GLY A 63 29.99 10.26 15.86
CA GLY A 63 30.34 10.05 14.44
C GLY A 63 30.22 8.61 13.95
N VAL A 64 29.70 7.67 14.76
CA VAL A 64 29.33 6.33 14.30
C VAL A 64 27.89 6.35 13.79
N ASP A 65 27.72 6.16 12.48
CA ASP A 65 26.41 6.08 11.84
C ASP A 65 25.86 4.65 11.84
N ALA A 66 26.70 3.64 11.60
CA ALA A 66 26.24 2.25 11.59
C ALA A 66 27.19 1.29 12.28
N VAL A 67 26.63 0.18 12.75
CA VAL A 67 27.38 -0.96 13.28
C VAL A 67 27.24 -2.14 12.35
N VAL A 68 28.35 -2.83 12.10
CA VAL A 68 28.37 -4.12 11.40
C VAL A 68 28.71 -5.21 12.42
N THR A 69 27.83 -6.21 12.57
CA THR A 69 28.14 -7.43 13.31
C THR A 69 28.40 -8.55 12.30
N LEU A 70 29.56 -9.19 12.42
CA LEU A 70 29.93 -10.38 11.65
C LEU A 70 29.86 -11.58 12.57
N ALA A 71 29.00 -12.54 12.24
CA ALA A 71 28.83 -13.75 13.00
C ALA A 71 28.98 -14.99 12.11
N ILE A 72 29.67 -16.01 12.61
CA ILE A 72 29.72 -17.32 11.97
C ILE A 72 28.75 -18.28 12.66
N ASP A 73 28.06 -19.11 11.88
CA ASP A 73 27.00 -20.01 12.38
C ASP A 73 27.38 -21.49 12.37
N ASP A 74 26.67 -22.28 13.16
CA ASP A 74 26.81 -23.74 13.32
C ASP A 74 28.18 -24.25 13.77
N MET A 75 28.96 -23.48 14.55
CA MET A 75 30.31 -23.91 14.94
C MET A 75 30.29 -25.18 15.81
N ARG A 76 31.00 -26.22 15.34
CA ARG A 76 31.20 -27.51 16.02
C ARG A 76 32.68 -27.93 16.13
N ASP A 77 33.51 -27.47 15.20
CA ASP A 77 34.95 -27.80 15.13
C ASP A 77 35.77 -26.50 15.05
N PRO A 78 36.43 -26.09 16.15
CA PRO A 78 37.22 -24.86 16.17
C PRO A 78 38.29 -24.79 15.07
N ALA A 79 38.90 -25.91 14.67
CA ALA A 79 40.01 -25.90 13.72
C ALA A 79 39.55 -25.56 12.29
N LEU A 80 38.42 -26.13 11.85
CA LEU A 80 37.85 -25.86 10.53
C LEU A 80 37.40 -24.40 10.41
N TYR A 81 36.80 -23.86 11.46
CA TYR A 81 36.31 -22.48 11.51
C TYR A 81 37.46 -21.47 11.60
N GLU A 82 38.52 -21.79 12.35
CA GLU A 82 39.74 -20.99 12.40
C GLU A 82 40.37 -20.84 11.01
N ALA A 83 40.46 -21.92 10.24
CA ALA A 83 41.03 -21.86 8.89
C ALA A 83 40.27 -20.89 7.97
N TYR A 84 38.93 -20.88 8.07
CA TYR A 84 38.09 -19.98 7.30
C TYR A 84 38.17 -18.52 7.81
N LEU A 85 38.09 -18.32 9.12
CA LEU A 85 38.02 -17.00 9.76
C LEU A 85 39.35 -16.27 9.83
N ARG A 86 40.49 -16.97 9.83
CA ARG A 86 41.79 -16.34 10.09
C ARG A 86 42.08 -15.14 9.17
N PRO A 87 41.87 -15.20 7.84
CA PRO A 87 42.03 -14.02 6.98
C PRO A 87 41.12 -12.84 7.36
N ILE A 88 39.87 -13.11 7.76
CA ILE A 88 38.90 -12.10 8.19
C ILE A 88 39.35 -11.45 9.51
N ILE A 89 39.77 -12.27 10.47
CA ILE A 89 40.29 -11.83 11.78
C ILE A 89 41.52 -10.94 11.61
N ASP A 90 42.48 -11.36 10.80
CA ASP A 90 43.71 -10.61 10.57
C ASP A 90 43.42 -9.28 9.86
N ARG A 91 42.45 -9.26 8.92
CA ARG A 91 42.01 -8.03 8.27
C ARG A 91 41.35 -7.05 9.25
N LEU A 92 40.42 -7.52 10.08
CA LEU A 92 39.78 -6.68 11.11
C LEU A 92 40.81 -6.13 12.09
N LYS A 93 41.75 -6.96 12.57
CA LYS A 93 42.84 -6.49 13.43
C LYS A 93 43.71 -5.42 12.77
N ALA A 94 44.00 -5.55 11.48
CA ALA A 94 44.74 -4.53 10.75
C ALA A 94 43.98 -3.18 10.69
N LEU A 95 42.65 -3.21 10.65
CA LEU A 95 41.81 -2.00 10.57
C LEU A 95 41.56 -1.34 11.94
N GLN A 96 41.32 -2.12 13.00
CA GLN A 96 40.88 -1.59 14.31
C GLN A 96 41.62 -2.15 15.53
N GLY A 97 42.71 -2.89 15.33
CA GLY A 97 43.55 -3.45 16.40
C GLY A 97 42.99 -4.69 17.11
N ARG A 98 41.76 -5.10 16.80
CA ARG A 98 41.04 -6.25 17.36
C ARG A 98 40.13 -6.89 16.32
N ALA A 99 39.65 -8.10 16.56
CA ALA A 99 38.72 -8.80 15.66
C ALA A 99 37.37 -9.11 16.34
N PRO A 100 36.43 -8.16 16.30
CA PRO A 100 35.09 -8.34 16.85
C PRO A 100 34.25 -9.20 15.91
N VAL A 101 34.40 -10.51 16.03
CA VAL A 101 33.59 -11.53 15.34
C VAL A 101 32.88 -12.36 16.38
N SER A 102 31.59 -12.64 16.17
CA SER A 102 30.82 -13.54 17.01
C SER A 102 30.78 -14.95 16.42
N ILE A 103 30.85 -15.97 17.27
CA ILE A 103 30.81 -17.38 16.85
C ILE A 103 29.59 -18.04 17.50
N MET A 104 28.52 -18.26 16.72
CA MET A 104 27.35 -19.00 17.14
C MET A 104 27.70 -20.49 17.18
N THR A 105 27.75 -21.04 18.40
CA THR A 105 28.37 -22.34 18.67
C THR A 105 27.34 -23.38 19.08
N CYS A 106 27.30 -24.50 18.36
CA CYS A 106 26.44 -25.65 18.66
C CYS A 106 27.00 -26.48 19.82
N THR A 107 28.28 -26.87 19.70
CA THR A 107 28.96 -27.74 20.68
C THR A 107 30.46 -27.58 20.56
N VAL A 108 31.17 -27.64 21.69
CA VAL A 108 32.63 -27.52 21.74
C VAL A 108 33.17 -28.12 23.03
N ASN A 109 34.47 -28.44 23.07
CA ASN A 109 35.19 -28.66 24.31
C ASN A 109 35.51 -27.31 24.96
N PRO A 110 34.99 -26.98 26.16
CA PRO A 110 35.23 -25.67 26.81
C PRO A 110 36.70 -25.36 27.10
N GLU A 111 37.53 -26.40 27.21
CA GLU A 111 38.97 -26.30 27.47
C GLU A 111 39.82 -26.25 26.20
N ASP A 112 39.22 -26.13 25.01
CA ASP A 112 39.96 -26.01 23.76
C ASP A 112 40.82 -24.71 23.76
N PRO A 113 42.15 -24.81 23.60
CA PRO A 113 43.04 -23.65 23.61
C PRO A 113 42.70 -22.60 22.54
N GLN A 114 42.08 -23.00 21.43
CA GLN A 114 41.69 -22.09 20.36
C GLN A 114 40.60 -21.11 20.82
N LEU A 115 39.67 -21.54 21.69
CA LEU A 115 38.65 -20.65 22.26
C LEU A 115 39.28 -19.53 23.07
N GLN A 116 40.25 -19.87 23.92
CA GLN A 116 40.99 -18.88 24.72
C GLN A 116 41.80 -17.92 23.85
N ARG A 117 42.33 -18.40 22.72
CA ARG A 117 43.01 -17.56 21.74
C ARG A 117 42.01 -16.56 21.12
N TRP A 118 40.87 -17.03 20.64
CA TRP A 118 39.84 -16.17 20.06
C TRP A 118 39.33 -15.10 21.02
N ILE A 119 39.04 -15.47 22.27
CA ILE A 119 38.62 -14.50 23.31
C ILE A 119 39.67 -13.41 23.51
N LYS A 120 40.95 -13.76 23.57
CA LYS A 120 42.06 -12.79 23.68
C LYS A 120 42.21 -11.91 22.44
N GLU A 121 41.80 -12.39 21.27
CA GLU A 121 41.82 -11.66 20.01
C GLU A 121 40.61 -10.72 19.82
N GLY A 122 39.62 -10.80 20.71
CA GLY A 122 38.43 -9.96 20.74
C GLY A 122 37.16 -10.58 20.17
N LEU A 123 37.17 -11.89 19.88
CA LEU A 123 35.97 -12.61 19.42
C LEU A 123 35.06 -12.96 20.61
N SER A 124 33.76 -13.13 20.33
CA SER A 124 32.79 -13.64 21.30
C SER A 124 32.28 -15.02 20.91
N ILE A 125 32.10 -15.90 21.91
CA ILE A 125 31.55 -17.24 21.70
C ILE A 125 30.10 -17.24 22.20
N GLU A 126 29.18 -17.30 21.25
CA GLU A 126 27.73 -17.16 21.43
C GLU A 126 27.02 -18.50 21.25
N VAL A 127 25.71 -18.53 21.53
CA VAL A 127 24.96 -19.79 21.64
C VAL A 127 24.19 -20.10 20.36
N HIS A 128 24.43 -21.30 19.82
CA HIS A 128 23.56 -21.98 18.85
C HIS A 128 23.11 -23.33 19.46
N THR A 129 22.08 -23.98 18.90
CA THR A 129 21.66 -25.29 19.43
C THR A 129 22.47 -26.45 18.83
N VAL A 130 22.61 -27.55 19.56
CA VAL A 130 23.28 -28.76 19.03
C VAL A 130 22.42 -29.57 18.06
N ASP A 131 21.10 -29.43 18.12
CA ASP A 131 20.12 -30.27 17.40
C ASP A 131 19.57 -29.57 16.15
N HIS A 132 19.67 -30.20 14.98
CA HIS A 132 19.14 -29.67 13.72
C HIS A 132 18.22 -30.68 13.00
N PRO A 133 17.10 -30.23 12.41
CA PRO A 133 16.52 -28.89 12.54
C PRO A 133 16.01 -28.64 13.98
N CYS A 134 15.78 -27.37 14.36
CA CYS A 134 15.43 -26.96 15.73
C CYS A 134 14.37 -27.89 16.39
N PRO A 135 14.60 -28.39 17.62
CA PRO A 135 13.63 -29.23 18.34
C PRO A 135 12.43 -28.45 18.88
N CYS A 136 12.47 -27.11 18.96
CA CYS A 136 11.42 -26.26 19.57
C CYS A 136 10.00 -26.50 19.05
N LEU A 137 9.88 -27.17 17.90
CA LEU A 137 8.62 -27.35 17.20
C LEU A 137 8.44 -28.78 16.67
N GLN A 138 9.27 -29.74 17.07
CA GLN A 138 9.19 -31.11 16.54
C GLN A 138 8.39 -32.05 17.44
N GLY A 139 7.23 -32.48 16.94
CA GLY A 139 6.60 -33.74 17.33
C GLY A 139 6.36 -33.93 18.83
N ASP A 140 5.75 -32.93 19.46
CA ASP A 140 5.41 -32.94 20.89
C ASP A 140 6.64 -32.93 21.85
N GLN A 141 7.83 -32.51 21.38
CA GLN A 141 9.09 -32.53 22.16
C GLN A 141 9.53 -31.16 22.71
N PHE A 142 8.59 -30.31 23.13
CA PHE A 142 8.92 -28.96 23.61
C PHE A 142 9.91 -28.96 24.80
N ASP A 143 9.76 -29.88 25.76
CA ASP A 143 10.69 -30.04 26.88
C ASP A 143 12.11 -30.39 26.44
N THR A 144 12.24 -31.17 25.36
CA THR A 144 13.54 -31.50 24.77
C THR A 144 14.19 -30.25 24.21
N ALA A 145 13.41 -29.38 23.59
CA ALA A 145 13.92 -28.13 23.05
C ALA A 145 14.41 -27.17 24.14
N LYS A 146 13.65 -27.03 25.24
CA LYS A 146 14.09 -26.28 26.41
C LYS A 146 15.40 -26.85 26.98
N SER A 147 15.46 -28.18 27.14
CA SER A 147 16.66 -28.87 27.61
C SER A 147 17.87 -28.64 26.68
N THR A 148 17.67 -28.65 25.37
CA THR A 148 18.73 -28.37 24.40
C THR A 148 19.22 -26.93 24.51
N TYR A 149 18.32 -25.94 24.60
CA TYR A 149 18.70 -24.56 24.85
C TYR A 149 19.52 -24.44 26.13
N ASP A 150 19.03 -24.99 27.24
CA ASP A 150 19.70 -24.90 28.54
C ASP A 150 21.11 -25.48 28.52
N ARG A 151 21.27 -26.69 27.97
CA ARG A 151 22.59 -27.34 27.85
C ARG A 151 23.56 -26.52 27.00
N CYS A 152 23.09 -25.89 25.93
CA CYS A 152 23.95 -25.10 25.05
C CYS A 152 24.38 -23.78 25.72
N VAL A 153 23.46 -23.10 26.41
CA VAL A 153 23.77 -21.89 27.19
C VAL A 153 24.77 -22.21 28.30
N ASP A 154 24.51 -23.26 29.08
CA ASP A 154 25.40 -23.67 30.17
C ASP A 154 26.78 -24.11 29.67
N LEU A 155 26.84 -24.79 28.52
CA LEU A 155 28.10 -25.15 27.88
C LEU A 155 28.91 -23.91 27.49
N MET A 156 28.30 -22.93 26.83
CA MET A 156 29.02 -21.71 26.43
C MET A 156 29.42 -20.85 27.62
N ALA A 157 28.61 -20.83 28.69
CA ALA A 157 28.93 -20.15 29.94
C ALA A 157 30.07 -20.85 30.72
N SER A 158 30.31 -22.15 30.50
CA SER A 158 31.39 -22.89 31.15
C SER A 158 32.78 -22.58 30.58
N ILE A 159 32.88 -21.95 29.40
CA ILE A 159 34.15 -21.57 28.79
C ILE A 159 34.80 -20.46 29.62
N SER A 160 36.01 -20.68 30.11
CA SER A 160 36.72 -19.72 30.96
C SER A 160 36.85 -18.35 30.28
N GLY A 161 36.42 -17.28 30.97
CA GLY A 161 36.47 -15.91 30.44
C GLY A 161 35.46 -15.58 29.36
N ASN A 162 34.59 -16.52 28.96
CA ASN A 162 33.49 -16.26 28.05
C ASN A 162 32.26 -15.72 28.81
N ARG A 163 31.48 -14.86 28.15
CA ARG A 163 30.18 -14.41 28.64
C ARG A 163 29.23 -14.37 27.45
N PRO A 164 28.55 -15.48 27.12
CA PRO A 164 27.63 -15.50 26.00
C PRO A 164 26.48 -14.53 26.27
N VAL A 165 26.07 -13.78 25.26
CA VAL A 165 24.96 -12.83 25.36
C VAL A 165 23.89 -13.06 24.30
N ALA A 166 24.24 -13.70 23.18
CA ALA A 166 23.37 -13.83 22.03
C ALA A 166 22.99 -15.29 21.74
N PHE A 167 21.79 -15.46 21.19
CA PHE A 167 21.29 -16.71 20.63
C PHE A 167 20.98 -16.56 19.14
N ARG A 168 21.07 -17.68 18.42
CA ARG A 168 20.52 -17.82 17.07
C ARG A 168 19.69 -19.09 16.98
N THR A 169 18.45 -18.93 16.55
CA THR A 169 17.52 -20.04 16.34
C THR A 169 17.91 -20.80 15.06
N PRO A 170 18.01 -22.14 15.11
CA PRO A 170 18.34 -22.93 13.93
C PRO A 170 17.32 -22.80 12.80
N CYS A 171 17.81 -22.79 11.56
CA CYS A 171 17.01 -22.74 10.34
C CYS A 171 16.08 -21.52 10.23
N CYS A 172 16.40 -20.40 10.90
CA CYS A 172 15.60 -19.19 10.85
C CYS A 172 15.57 -18.53 9.46
N ASP A 173 16.62 -18.75 8.66
CA ASP A 173 16.84 -18.29 7.28
C ASP A 173 16.15 -19.14 6.19
N SER A 174 15.68 -20.33 6.54
CA SER A 174 15.27 -21.37 5.59
C SER A 174 13.91 -21.97 5.90
N ARG A 175 13.41 -21.75 7.11
CA ARG A 175 12.11 -22.22 7.60
C ARG A 175 11.52 -21.16 8.53
N ASN A 176 10.24 -21.29 8.82
CA ASN A 176 9.57 -20.34 9.70
C ASN A 176 9.96 -20.49 11.20
N THR A 177 11.16 -20.94 11.61
CA THR A 177 11.41 -21.50 12.97
C THR A 177 11.28 -20.59 14.21
N PRO A 178 11.55 -19.26 14.19
CA PRO A 178 11.38 -18.42 15.36
C PRO A 178 9.89 -18.16 15.65
N SER A 179 9.38 -18.85 16.67
CA SER A 179 8.00 -18.71 17.16
C SER A 179 7.96 -17.79 18.40
N PRO A 180 6.91 -16.95 18.59
CA PRO A 180 6.68 -16.22 19.84
C PRO A 180 6.77 -17.08 21.12
N ARG A 181 6.49 -18.38 21.00
CA ARG A 181 6.59 -19.33 22.11
C ARG A 181 8.03 -19.55 22.58
N LEU A 182 9.01 -19.46 21.67
CA LEU A 182 10.44 -19.54 21.99
C LEU A 182 10.79 -18.48 23.05
N TRP A 183 10.45 -17.22 22.80
CA TRP A 183 10.75 -16.15 23.74
C TRP A 183 9.92 -16.24 25.01
N SER A 184 8.66 -16.64 24.90
CA SER A 184 7.74 -16.70 26.06
C SER A 184 8.14 -17.76 27.09
N GLU A 185 8.66 -18.91 26.68
CA GLU A 185 8.88 -20.06 27.56
C GLU A 185 10.34 -20.55 27.62
N ILE A 186 11.17 -20.26 26.60
CA ILE A 186 12.55 -20.77 26.51
C ILE A 186 13.56 -19.64 26.72
N PHE A 187 13.67 -18.69 25.79
CA PHE A 187 14.75 -17.70 25.78
C PHE A 187 14.71 -16.76 27.01
N ASN A 188 13.53 -16.25 27.36
CA ASN A 188 13.38 -15.31 28.48
C ASN A 188 13.44 -15.99 29.87
N SER A 189 13.61 -17.32 29.91
CA SER A 189 13.82 -18.05 31.16
C SER A 189 15.31 -18.10 31.53
N LYS A 190 15.62 -18.73 32.67
CA LYS A 190 16.99 -19.11 33.07
C LYS A 190 17.22 -20.60 32.81
N THR A 191 18.49 -20.97 32.68
CA THR A 191 18.89 -22.37 32.78
C THR A 191 18.84 -22.85 34.24
N PRO A 192 18.83 -24.17 34.49
CA PRO A 192 18.96 -24.72 35.84
C PRO A 192 20.24 -24.28 36.57
N ALA A 193 21.32 -23.95 35.85
CA ALA A 193 22.55 -23.42 36.42
C ALA A 193 22.48 -21.90 36.72
N GLY A 194 21.36 -21.24 36.42
CA GLY A 194 21.14 -19.81 36.65
C GLY A 194 21.64 -18.90 35.53
N ASN A 195 22.12 -19.45 34.41
CA ASN A 195 22.59 -18.68 33.27
C ASN A 195 21.42 -18.17 32.42
N TYR A 196 21.66 -17.09 31.68
CA TYR A 196 20.68 -16.49 30.79
C TYR A 196 21.33 -15.60 29.72
N LEU A 197 20.62 -15.34 28.63
CA LEU A 197 21.07 -14.50 27.51
C LEU A 197 20.31 -13.18 27.45
N GLN A 198 20.82 -12.22 26.65
CA GLN A 198 20.26 -10.87 26.53
C GLN A 198 19.82 -10.51 25.11
N ALA A 199 20.37 -11.16 24.08
CA ALA A 199 20.08 -10.85 22.69
C ALA A 199 19.71 -12.08 21.85
N ASP A 200 18.88 -11.88 20.82
CA ASP A 200 18.57 -12.85 19.77
C ASP A 200 18.85 -12.26 18.39
N SER A 201 19.15 -13.10 17.41
CA SER A 201 19.51 -12.70 16.03
C SER A 201 18.70 -13.43 14.95
N SER A 202 17.51 -13.91 15.30
CA SER A 202 16.73 -14.85 14.48
C SER A 202 15.64 -14.21 13.61
N VAL A 203 15.32 -12.93 13.80
CA VAL A 203 14.37 -12.18 12.95
C VAL A 203 15.12 -11.42 11.86
N PHE A 204 14.61 -11.43 10.62
CA PHE A 204 15.27 -10.83 9.47
C PHE A 204 14.75 -9.43 9.14
N ASN A 205 15.63 -8.50 8.76
CA ASN A 205 15.27 -7.21 8.19
C ASN A 205 15.39 -7.24 6.66
N VAL A 206 14.34 -6.78 5.99
CA VAL A 206 14.28 -6.70 4.53
C VAL A 206 14.11 -5.23 4.12
N PHE A 207 15.06 -4.70 3.36
CA PHE A 207 14.90 -3.39 2.74
C PHE A 207 14.02 -3.48 1.49
N ASN A 208 13.15 -2.48 1.30
CA ASN A 208 12.28 -2.38 0.13
C ASN A 208 12.01 -0.92 -0.26
N SER A 209 11.37 -0.71 -1.40
CA SER A 209 11.10 0.61 -1.99
C SER A 209 10.00 1.42 -1.31
N ARG A 210 9.34 0.89 -0.27
CA ARG A 210 8.29 1.62 0.47
C ARG A 210 8.86 2.62 1.46
N ASP A 211 10.13 2.48 1.86
CA ASP A 211 10.80 3.45 2.72
C ASP A 211 11.35 4.61 1.89
N SER A 212 10.73 5.78 2.05
CA SER A 212 11.10 7.00 1.33
C SER A 212 12.46 7.56 1.73
N GLU A 213 13.05 7.10 2.85
CA GLU A 213 14.43 7.45 3.23
C GLU A 213 15.49 6.75 2.37
N LEU A 214 15.12 5.69 1.65
CA LEU A 214 16.04 4.88 0.87
C LEU A 214 16.04 5.28 -0.61
N PRO A 215 17.20 5.58 -1.20
CA PRO A 215 17.35 5.68 -2.64
C PRO A 215 16.89 4.38 -3.34
N GLN A 216 16.09 4.53 -4.39
CA GLN A 216 15.50 3.39 -5.10
C GLN A 216 16.56 2.44 -5.67
N ASP A 217 17.71 2.97 -6.11
CA ASP A 217 18.81 2.17 -6.65
C ASP A 217 19.49 1.27 -5.61
N LEU A 218 19.24 1.47 -4.30
CA LEU A 218 19.70 0.56 -3.25
C LEU A 218 18.76 -0.64 -3.05
N VAL A 219 17.48 -0.51 -3.41
CA VAL A 219 16.43 -1.49 -3.09
C VAL A 219 15.74 -2.09 -4.31
N ILE A 220 15.94 -1.50 -5.49
CA ILE A 220 15.47 -1.96 -6.80
C ILE A 220 16.68 -2.17 -7.73
N ASP A 221 16.68 -3.24 -8.51
CA ASP A 221 17.72 -3.53 -9.49
C ASP A 221 17.46 -2.85 -10.85
N SER A 222 18.39 -3.01 -11.80
CA SER A 222 18.29 -2.38 -13.12
C SER A 222 17.09 -2.85 -13.95
N ASP A 223 16.51 -4.00 -13.59
CA ASP A 223 15.35 -4.59 -14.27
C ASP A 223 14.04 -4.19 -13.57
N GLY A 224 14.10 -3.34 -12.55
CA GLY A 224 12.94 -2.88 -11.78
C GLY A 224 12.48 -3.86 -10.70
N ASN A 225 13.24 -4.92 -10.41
CA ASN A 225 12.88 -5.91 -9.40
C ASN A 225 13.44 -5.55 -8.01
N PRO A 226 12.77 -5.94 -6.92
CA PRO A 226 13.32 -5.76 -5.57
C PRO A 226 14.64 -6.51 -5.37
N LYS A 227 15.67 -5.80 -4.91
CA LYS A 227 16.99 -6.37 -4.63
C LYS A 227 16.98 -7.35 -3.46
N MET A 228 16.26 -7.06 -2.37
CA MET A 228 16.30 -7.89 -1.16
C MET A 228 15.13 -8.88 -1.09
N LYS A 229 13.92 -8.47 -1.47
CA LYS A 229 12.72 -9.33 -1.38
C LYS A 229 12.82 -10.61 -2.21
N LYS A 230 13.63 -10.63 -3.28
CA LYS A 230 13.87 -11.84 -4.10
C LYS A 230 14.57 -12.98 -3.35
N TYR A 231 15.24 -12.68 -2.24
CA TYR A 231 15.93 -13.66 -1.40
C TYR A 231 14.99 -14.37 -0.41
N ILE A 232 13.75 -13.88 -0.25
CA ILE A 232 12.78 -14.51 0.65
C ILE A 232 12.52 -15.97 0.22
N PRO A 233 12.74 -16.96 1.09
CA PRO A 233 12.78 -18.38 0.73
C PRO A 233 11.57 -18.91 -0.04
N PHE A 234 10.37 -18.47 0.36
CA PHE A 234 9.09 -18.91 -0.19
C PHE A 234 7.98 -17.92 0.21
N PRO A 235 6.83 -17.88 -0.50
CA PRO A 235 5.79 -16.87 -0.28
C PRO A 235 5.25 -16.78 1.17
N SER A 236 5.21 -17.90 1.89
CA SER A 236 4.74 -18.01 3.27
C SER A 236 5.82 -17.77 4.34
N PHE A 237 7.02 -17.33 3.96
CA PHE A 237 8.07 -17.00 4.93
C PHE A 237 7.78 -15.65 5.58
N VAL A 238 7.63 -15.62 6.91
CA VAL A 238 7.09 -14.47 7.65
C VAL A 238 7.96 -13.98 8.80
N ASN A 239 9.13 -14.58 9.01
CA ASN A 239 10.03 -14.17 10.10
C ASN A 239 10.87 -12.96 9.72
N THR A 240 10.18 -11.92 9.25
CA THR A 240 10.77 -10.72 8.67
C THR A 240 10.10 -9.49 9.25
N ILE A 241 10.91 -8.48 9.56
CA ILE A 241 10.52 -7.08 9.65
C ILE A 241 11.03 -6.34 8.41
N GLU A 242 10.50 -5.17 8.14
CA GLU A 242 10.82 -4.42 6.93
C GLU A 242 11.32 -3.02 7.24
N ASN A 243 12.43 -2.64 6.60
CA ASN A 243 13.06 -1.31 6.71
C ASN A 243 13.39 -0.84 8.15
N TYR A 244 13.51 -1.75 9.10
CA TYR A 244 13.79 -1.47 10.50
C TYR A 244 15.12 -2.13 10.94
N PRO A 245 16.28 -1.57 10.54
CA PRO A 245 17.59 -2.14 10.85
C PRO A 245 18.09 -1.72 12.24
N TYR A 246 17.24 -1.68 13.27
CA TYR A 246 17.61 -1.24 14.61
C TYR A 246 17.38 -2.33 15.65
N PRO A 247 18.14 -2.35 16.76
CA PRO A 247 17.80 -3.18 17.90
C PRO A 247 16.42 -2.81 18.47
N TYR A 248 15.64 -3.82 18.88
CA TYR A 248 14.35 -3.62 19.54
C TYR A 248 14.11 -4.69 20.60
N VAL A 249 13.06 -4.54 21.42
CA VAL A 249 12.84 -5.40 22.60
C VAL A 249 11.72 -6.41 22.34
N ILE A 250 11.95 -7.69 22.62
CA ILE A 250 10.95 -8.76 22.61
C ILE A 250 10.64 -9.15 24.05
N GLY A 251 9.36 -9.12 24.44
CA GLY A 251 8.90 -9.64 25.73
C GLY A 251 9.58 -9.00 26.94
N LYS A 252 9.95 -7.71 26.86
CA LYS A 252 10.61 -6.89 27.91
C LYS A 252 12.04 -7.29 28.27
N LEU A 253 12.49 -8.48 27.90
CA LEU A 253 13.72 -9.10 28.43
C LEU A 253 14.79 -9.40 27.36
N CYS A 254 14.42 -9.43 26.09
CA CYS A 254 15.30 -9.81 24.99
C CYS A 254 15.52 -8.63 24.04
N TRP A 255 16.78 -8.35 23.68
CA TRP A 255 17.10 -7.50 22.54
C TRP A 255 17.11 -8.32 21.26
N GLN A 256 16.30 -7.96 20.27
CA GLN A 256 16.42 -8.49 18.93
C GLN A 256 17.41 -7.66 18.13
N PHE A 257 18.41 -8.32 17.57
CA PHE A 257 19.35 -7.77 16.60
C PHE A 257 18.99 -8.32 15.21
N PRO A 258 18.20 -7.58 14.41
CA PRO A 258 17.65 -8.11 13.18
C PRO A 258 18.75 -8.51 12.20
N CYS A 259 18.73 -9.76 11.73
CA CYS A 259 19.64 -10.31 10.73
C CYS A 259 19.35 -9.69 9.36
N MET A 260 20.36 -9.36 8.58
CA MET A 260 20.16 -8.70 7.29
C MET A 260 19.92 -9.70 6.16
N VAL A 261 18.96 -9.39 5.28
CA VAL A 261 18.78 -10.06 3.98
C VAL A 261 19.65 -9.34 2.92
N PRO A 262 20.43 -10.06 2.09
CA PRO A 262 20.48 -11.52 1.96
C PRO A 262 21.29 -12.20 3.05
N SER A 263 20.74 -13.30 3.58
CA SER A 263 21.45 -14.25 4.43
C SER A 263 22.08 -15.38 3.62
N ASP A 264 22.76 -16.29 4.30
CA ASP A 264 23.55 -17.36 3.70
C ASP A 264 22.71 -18.37 2.91
N TRP A 265 21.66 -18.94 3.52
CA TRP A 265 20.84 -19.94 2.88
C TRP A 265 20.07 -19.33 1.71
N GLU A 266 19.49 -18.15 1.91
CA GLU A 266 18.71 -17.41 0.92
C GLU A 266 19.55 -17.11 -0.33
N ALA A 267 20.77 -16.60 -0.13
CA ALA A 267 21.69 -16.31 -1.20
C ALA A 267 22.14 -17.57 -1.95
N GLN A 268 22.50 -18.62 -1.20
CA GLN A 268 22.91 -19.90 -1.76
C GLN A 268 21.80 -20.52 -2.61
N ASN A 269 20.56 -20.49 -2.13
CA ASN A 269 19.39 -21.06 -2.80
C ASN A 269 19.07 -20.32 -4.11
N LEU A 270 19.11 -18.98 -4.08
CA LEU A 270 18.78 -18.17 -5.25
C LEU A 270 19.92 -18.13 -6.29
N HIS A 271 21.15 -17.88 -5.84
CA HIS A 271 22.26 -17.46 -6.70
C HIS A 271 23.39 -18.48 -6.84
N GLN A 272 23.32 -19.61 -6.11
CA GLN A 272 24.41 -20.60 -6.01
C GLN A 272 25.67 -20.02 -5.30
N PRO A 273 26.65 -20.88 -4.93
CA PRO A 273 27.83 -20.44 -4.19
C PRO A 273 28.62 -19.30 -4.85
N ASN A 274 29.11 -18.40 -4.02
CA ASN A 274 30.14 -17.41 -4.29
C ASN A 274 29.76 -16.40 -5.38
N ASN A 275 28.46 -16.12 -5.50
CA ASN A 275 27.92 -15.24 -6.52
C ASN A 275 28.24 -13.76 -6.21
N PRO A 276 28.83 -13.00 -7.15
CA PRO A 276 29.14 -11.59 -6.94
C PRO A 276 27.92 -10.69 -6.79
N ILE A 277 26.75 -11.09 -7.34
CA ILE A 277 25.50 -10.32 -7.20
C ILE A 277 25.07 -10.28 -5.73
N THR A 278 25.20 -11.40 -5.01
CA THR A 278 24.91 -11.45 -3.57
C THR A 278 25.76 -10.44 -2.80
N VAL A 279 27.05 -10.36 -3.09
CA VAL A 279 27.96 -9.39 -2.44
C VAL A 279 27.57 -7.94 -2.79
N ALA A 280 27.16 -7.68 -4.03
CA ALA A 280 26.67 -6.37 -4.44
C ALA A 280 25.35 -5.97 -3.74
N ASP A 281 24.43 -6.92 -3.57
CA ASP A 281 23.18 -6.70 -2.84
C ASP A 281 23.46 -6.49 -1.33
N MET A 282 24.41 -7.21 -0.73
CA MET A 282 24.89 -6.96 0.64
C MET A 282 25.49 -5.56 0.81
N LYS A 283 26.27 -5.07 -0.16
CA LYS A 283 26.79 -3.70 -0.16
C LYS A 283 25.66 -2.67 -0.22
N SER A 284 24.63 -2.94 -1.04
CA SER A 284 23.45 -2.08 -1.14
C SER A 284 22.67 -2.05 0.20
N ALA A 285 22.51 -3.20 0.85
CA ALA A 285 21.90 -3.29 2.18
C ALA A 285 22.74 -2.59 3.26
N LEU A 286 24.08 -2.69 3.21
CA LEU A 286 24.96 -1.94 4.11
C LEU A 286 24.83 -0.42 3.91
N ASP A 287 24.78 0.03 2.66
CA ASP A 287 24.57 1.46 2.34
C ASP A 287 23.22 1.95 2.89
N ALA A 288 22.16 1.16 2.71
CA ALA A 288 20.86 1.44 3.29
C ALA A 288 20.92 1.51 4.83
N THR A 289 21.61 0.57 5.49
CA THR A 289 21.83 0.61 6.95
C THR A 289 22.55 1.89 7.39
N VAL A 290 23.56 2.36 6.64
CA VAL A 290 24.28 3.60 6.96
C VAL A 290 23.38 4.82 6.84
N ILE A 291 22.53 4.89 5.80
CA ILE A 291 21.54 5.96 5.64
C ILE A 291 20.58 5.98 6.83
N LYS A 292 20.08 4.80 7.22
CA LYS A 292 19.17 4.62 8.36
C LYS A 292 19.87 4.82 9.72
N LYS A 293 21.20 4.85 9.74
CA LYS A 293 22.01 4.84 10.97
C LYS A 293 21.71 3.64 11.88
N GLY A 294 21.57 2.46 11.29
CA GLY A 294 21.20 1.22 11.98
C GLY A 294 22.35 0.24 12.15
N MET A 295 22.00 -1.04 12.35
CA MET A 295 22.92 -2.18 12.38
C MET A 295 22.78 -3.06 11.14
N PHE A 296 23.91 -3.55 10.64
CA PHE A 296 24.01 -4.55 9.57
C PHE A 296 24.52 -5.83 10.21
N ASN A 297 23.61 -6.74 10.52
CA ASN A 297 23.94 -8.01 11.14
C ASN A 297 24.03 -9.11 10.09
N LEU A 298 25.26 -9.53 9.79
CA LEU A 298 25.52 -10.61 8.85
C LEU A 298 25.96 -11.86 9.59
N VAL A 299 25.15 -12.89 9.49
CA VAL A 299 25.45 -14.22 10.00
C VAL A 299 25.66 -15.16 8.81
N PHE A 300 26.75 -15.93 8.83
CA PHE A 300 27.16 -16.74 7.67
C PHE A 300 27.82 -18.07 8.06
N HIS A 301 27.73 -19.05 7.17
CA HIS A 301 28.41 -20.34 7.33
C HIS A 301 29.73 -20.43 6.53
N PRO A 302 30.74 -21.19 6.99
CA PRO A 302 31.96 -21.46 6.23
C PRO A 302 31.82 -22.60 5.19
N HIS A 303 30.59 -23.05 4.88
CA HIS A 303 30.31 -24.22 4.05
C HIS A 303 30.37 -23.97 2.53
N GLY A 304 31.21 -23.03 2.08
CA GLY A 304 31.54 -22.84 0.67
C GLY A 304 30.55 -22.05 -0.17
N TRP A 305 29.46 -21.53 0.42
CA TRP A 305 28.51 -20.63 -0.25
C TRP A 305 29.04 -19.19 -0.39
N ILE A 306 29.89 -18.75 0.55
CA ILE A 306 30.61 -17.48 0.47
C ILE A 306 32.07 -17.74 0.83
N ARG A 307 32.97 -17.05 0.14
CA ARG A 307 34.41 -17.14 0.42
C ARG A 307 34.84 -16.07 1.42
N ASN A 308 35.95 -16.33 2.12
CA ASN A 308 36.51 -15.35 3.05
C ASN A 308 36.97 -14.04 2.37
N ASP A 309 37.42 -14.08 1.12
CA ASP A 309 37.78 -12.89 0.33
C ASP A 309 36.55 -12.02 -0.01
N GLN A 310 35.36 -12.61 -0.15
CA GLN A 310 34.11 -11.86 -0.36
C GLN A 310 33.62 -11.16 0.91
N ILE A 311 33.82 -11.79 2.08
CA ILE A 311 33.57 -11.13 3.37
C ILE A 311 34.58 -10.00 3.58
N ILE A 312 35.86 -10.23 3.25
CA ILE A 312 36.89 -9.19 3.28
C ILE A 312 36.54 -8.04 2.33
N GLU A 313 36.04 -8.34 1.14
CA GLU A 313 35.58 -7.33 0.18
C GLU A 313 34.45 -6.45 0.77
N LEU A 314 33.52 -7.04 1.53
CA LEU A 314 32.48 -6.28 2.23
C LEU A 314 33.05 -5.43 3.37
N ILE A 315 34.00 -5.96 4.14
CA ILE A 315 34.71 -5.24 5.20
C ILE A 315 35.45 -4.02 4.62
N ASP A 316 36.19 -4.24 3.54
CA ASP A 316 36.97 -3.22 2.86
C ASP A 316 36.08 -2.16 2.24
N TYR A 317 34.98 -2.57 1.60
CA TYR A 317 33.98 -1.64 1.10
C TYR A 317 33.43 -0.73 2.21
N ALA A 318 33.06 -1.30 3.36
CA ALA A 318 32.55 -0.52 4.49
C ALA A 318 33.62 0.46 5.01
N HIS A 319 34.85 -0.01 5.16
CA HIS A 319 35.97 0.80 5.66
C HIS A 319 36.37 1.91 4.69
N ASP A 320 36.54 1.60 3.41
CA ASP A 320 37.02 2.54 2.40
C ASP A 320 35.98 3.62 2.11
N LYS A 321 34.69 3.25 2.10
CA LYS A 321 33.59 4.19 1.82
C LYS A 321 33.21 5.05 3.03
N TYR A 322 33.17 4.47 4.23
CA TYR A 322 32.61 5.14 5.42
C TYR A 322 33.62 5.40 6.54
N GLY A 323 34.76 4.70 6.55
CA GLY A 323 35.79 4.84 7.56
C GLY A 323 35.24 4.64 8.96
N LYS A 324 35.49 5.60 9.86
CA LYS A 324 35.05 5.56 11.26
C LYS A 324 33.54 5.67 11.46
N ARG A 325 32.78 6.03 10.41
CA ARG A 325 31.31 6.09 10.49
C ARG A 325 30.68 4.70 10.58
N VAL A 326 31.40 3.65 10.18
CA VAL A 326 30.98 2.27 10.35
C VAL A 326 31.90 1.58 11.35
N GLN A 327 31.32 0.97 12.37
CA GLN A 327 32.07 0.25 13.39
C GLN A 327 31.76 -1.25 13.36
N PHE A 328 32.79 -2.08 13.40
CA PHE A 328 32.63 -3.52 13.54
C PHE A 328 32.59 -3.90 15.02
N LEU A 329 31.53 -4.58 15.45
CA LEU A 329 31.31 -4.99 16.83
C LEU A 329 30.89 -6.47 16.89
N SER A 330 31.26 -7.16 17.97
CA SER A 330 30.69 -8.47 18.29
C SER A 330 29.34 -8.27 18.99
N PHE A 331 28.49 -9.30 19.07
CA PHE A 331 27.25 -9.21 19.84
C PHE A 331 27.50 -8.86 21.31
N LYS A 332 28.59 -9.39 21.89
CA LYS A 332 29.04 -9.00 23.23
C LYS A 332 29.36 -7.50 23.32
N ASP A 333 30.09 -6.94 22.34
CA ASP A 333 30.40 -5.51 22.33
C ASP A 333 29.14 -4.65 22.20
N CYS A 334 28.20 -5.05 21.35
CA CYS A 334 26.92 -4.37 21.18
C CYS A 334 26.14 -4.35 22.50
N MET A 335 26.05 -5.50 23.17
CA MET A 335 25.36 -5.58 24.46
C MET A 335 26.07 -4.82 25.58
N ASP A 336 27.40 -4.80 25.59
CA ASP A 336 28.17 -3.98 26.55
C ASP A 336 27.87 -2.49 26.37
N ARG A 337 27.82 -2.00 25.12
CA ARG A 337 27.47 -0.61 24.81
C ARG A 337 26.00 -0.28 25.11
N ILE A 338 25.07 -1.15 24.75
CA ILE A 338 23.66 -0.99 25.13
C ILE A 338 23.53 -0.87 26.64
N ASN A 339 24.10 -1.80 27.41
CA ASN A 339 23.95 -1.77 28.86
C ASN A 339 24.60 -0.54 29.48
N LYS A 340 25.77 -0.14 29.01
CA LYS A 340 26.51 1.00 29.55
C LYS A 340 25.97 2.35 29.07
N ASP A 341 25.91 2.54 27.76
CA ASP A 341 25.72 3.86 27.13
C ASP A 341 24.24 4.17 26.87
N LEU A 342 23.40 3.16 26.61
CA LEU A 342 21.93 3.30 26.49
C LEU A 342 21.20 3.11 27.83
N LEU A 343 21.60 2.12 28.63
CA LEU A 343 20.87 1.74 29.85
C LEU A 343 21.53 2.18 31.16
N VAL A 344 22.69 2.82 31.12
CA VAL A 344 23.40 3.36 32.31
C VAL A 344 23.61 2.29 33.38
N ASP A 345 24.12 1.14 32.95
CA ASP A 345 24.37 -0.06 33.76
C ASP A 345 23.11 -0.65 34.41
N GLN A 346 21.93 -0.39 33.84
CA GLN A 346 20.66 -1.00 34.22
C GLN A 346 20.12 -1.87 33.07
N PRO A 347 20.70 -3.07 32.84
CA PRO A 347 20.26 -3.97 31.76
C PRO A 347 18.77 -4.33 31.88
N LEU A 348 18.13 -4.74 30.78
CA LEU A 348 16.74 -5.20 30.79
C LEU A 348 16.51 -6.35 31.79
N ARG A 349 17.50 -7.24 31.89
CA ARG A 349 17.51 -8.39 32.80
C ARG A 349 18.40 -8.09 34.00
N SER A 350 17.85 -8.24 35.20
CA SER A 350 18.53 -8.01 36.47
C SER A 350 19.81 -8.83 36.56
N PRO A 351 20.98 -8.23 36.84
CA PRO A 351 22.24 -8.97 36.96
C PRO A 351 22.26 -10.04 38.06
N SER A 352 21.42 -9.89 39.09
CA SER A 352 21.39 -10.82 40.23
C SER A 352 20.66 -12.12 39.92
N ASN A 353 19.61 -12.07 39.10
CA ASN A 353 18.68 -13.18 38.96
C ASN A 353 18.04 -13.31 37.57
N GLY A 354 18.42 -12.50 36.57
CA GLY A 354 17.95 -12.59 35.18
C GLY A 354 16.48 -12.22 34.94
N GLU A 355 15.75 -11.72 35.94
CA GLU A 355 14.35 -11.30 35.85
C GLU A 355 14.22 -9.84 35.35
N ASP A 356 13.00 -9.35 35.12
CA ASP A 356 12.73 -7.97 34.66
C ASP A 356 13.32 -6.92 35.62
N ASN A 357 14.23 -6.10 35.11
CA ASN A 357 14.92 -5.06 35.86
C ASN A 357 14.19 -3.71 35.88
N GLY A 358 12.93 -3.66 35.44
CA GLY A 358 12.11 -2.43 35.46
C GLY A 358 12.54 -1.39 34.42
N VAL A 359 13.02 -1.84 33.26
CA VAL A 359 13.45 -0.97 32.15
C VAL A 359 12.44 -1.04 31.01
N ARG A 360 12.04 0.10 30.44
CA ARG A 360 11.15 0.22 29.29
C ARG A 360 11.79 1.14 28.24
N ILE A 361 11.62 0.76 26.97
CA ILE A 361 12.15 1.49 25.81
C ILE A 361 10.95 1.98 25.02
N ALA A 362 10.73 3.28 24.95
CA ALA A 362 9.53 3.89 24.36
C ALA A 362 9.83 5.31 23.89
N ASP A 363 9.17 5.78 22.84
CA ASP A 363 9.20 7.20 22.46
C ASP A 363 8.24 7.97 23.39
N VAL A 364 8.80 8.77 24.29
CA VAL A 364 8.01 9.47 25.33
C VAL A 364 7.57 10.86 24.91
N ASN A 365 8.21 11.44 23.89
CA ASN A 365 7.98 12.82 23.44
C ASN A 365 7.43 12.91 22.00
N ASN A 366 7.21 11.76 21.35
CA ASN A 366 6.74 11.60 19.97
C ASN A 366 7.67 12.28 18.94
N ASP A 367 8.98 12.18 19.14
CA ASP A 367 9.98 12.73 18.22
C ASP A 367 10.51 11.72 17.18
N GLY A 368 9.99 10.49 17.21
CA GLY A 368 10.35 9.40 16.31
C GLY A 368 11.60 8.64 16.73
N PHE A 369 12.14 8.88 17.93
CA PHE A 369 13.28 8.16 18.50
C PHE A 369 12.92 7.49 19.83
N LEU A 370 13.49 6.31 20.05
CA LEU A 370 13.26 5.56 21.29
C LEU A 370 14.03 6.16 22.48
N ASP A 371 13.32 6.33 23.59
CA ASP A 371 13.82 6.78 24.88
C ASP A 371 13.89 5.64 25.91
N VAL A 372 14.48 5.93 27.08
CA VAL A 372 14.68 4.93 28.14
C VAL A 372 14.02 5.36 29.44
N LEU A 373 13.19 4.49 30.00
CA LEU A 373 12.58 4.65 31.32
C LEU A 373 13.06 3.52 32.24
N ILE A 374 13.66 3.87 33.39
CA ILE A 374 14.17 2.91 34.37
C ILE A 374 13.50 3.18 35.71
N GLY A 375 12.76 2.21 36.25
CA GLY A 375 12.08 2.33 37.54
C GLY A 375 12.28 1.09 38.39
N ASN A 376 13.45 0.95 39.02
CA ASN A 376 13.77 -0.14 39.94
C ASN A 376 14.27 0.38 41.29
N GLU A 377 14.64 -0.51 42.21
CA GLU A 377 15.15 -0.15 43.54
C GLU A 377 16.50 0.58 43.52
N THR A 378 17.27 0.45 42.43
CA THR A 378 18.60 1.06 42.31
C THR A 378 18.50 2.47 41.73
N THR A 379 17.64 2.68 40.74
CA THR A 379 17.47 4.00 40.10
C THR A 379 16.08 4.21 39.52
N LYS A 380 15.68 5.48 39.46
CA LYS A 380 14.43 5.97 38.86
C LYS A 380 14.71 7.10 37.89
N THR A 381 15.25 6.73 36.72
CA THR A 381 15.78 7.67 35.73
C THR A 381 15.09 7.48 34.39
N MET A 382 14.68 8.60 33.81
CA MET A 382 14.24 8.69 32.42
C MET A 382 15.32 9.36 31.59
N ARG A 383 15.60 8.84 30.39
CA ARG A 383 16.55 9.41 29.44
C ARG A 383 15.81 9.66 28.14
N VAL A 384 15.75 10.92 27.74
CA VAL A 384 15.14 11.36 26.47
C VAL A 384 16.25 11.69 25.49
N TRP A 385 16.21 11.13 24.29
CA TRP A 385 17.18 11.41 23.24
C TRP A 385 16.94 12.80 22.66
N GLN A 386 18.02 13.47 22.24
CA GLN A 386 17.95 14.79 21.62
C GLN A 386 18.60 14.69 20.25
N PRO A 387 17.86 14.33 19.18
CA PRO A 387 18.44 13.95 17.89
C PRO A 387 19.26 15.07 17.25
N ALA A 388 18.84 16.33 17.38
CA ALA A 388 19.57 17.49 16.88
C ALA A 388 20.94 17.70 17.54
N ARG A 389 21.11 17.22 18.78
CA ARG A 389 22.35 17.35 19.56
C ARG A 389 23.11 16.04 19.70
N GLN A 390 22.51 14.92 19.30
CA GLN A 390 23.00 13.56 19.50
C GLN A 390 23.43 13.28 20.95
N GLN A 391 22.58 13.62 21.91
CA GLN A 391 22.87 13.43 23.33
C GLN A 391 21.63 13.02 24.12
N TRP A 392 21.85 12.35 25.25
CA TRP A 392 20.81 12.01 26.20
C TRP A 392 20.56 13.14 27.19
N GLN A 393 19.29 13.47 27.42
CA GLN A 393 18.83 14.29 28.53
C GLN A 393 18.23 13.39 29.60
N SER A 394 18.82 13.36 30.80
CA SER A 394 18.37 12.51 31.90
C SER A 394 17.64 13.31 32.97
N THR A 395 16.52 12.78 33.45
CA THR A 395 15.71 13.33 34.53
C THR A 395 15.32 12.24 35.53
N GLN A 396 15.15 12.63 36.80
CA GLN A 396 14.67 11.71 37.85
C GLN A 396 13.14 11.68 37.86
N HIS A 397 12.56 10.54 38.26
CA HIS A 397 11.12 10.37 38.47
C HIS A 397 10.84 9.52 39.71
N GLU A 398 9.55 9.35 40.05
CA GLU A 398 9.13 8.62 41.24
C GLU A 398 8.54 7.22 40.95
N VAL A 399 8.23 6.92 39.69
CA VAL A 399 7.65 5.64 39.24
C VAL A 399 8.50 4.44 39.67
N THR A 400 7.85 3.43 40.23
CA THR A 400 8.43 2.10 40.44
C THR A 400 7.78 1.14 39.45
N ILE A 401 8.58 0.49 38.60
CA ILE A 401 8.12 -0.52 37.64
C ILE A 401 8.33 -1.91 38.24
N THR A 402 9.51 -2.18 38.79
CA THR A 402 9.80 -3.38 39.55
C THR A 402 10.54 -3.06 40.85
N SER A 403 10.52 -3.98 41.80
CA SER A 403 11.36 -3.91 43.00
C SER A 403 11.87 -5.29 43.39
N ALA A 404 13.04 -5.36 44.01
CA ALA A 404 13.54 -6.59 44.62
C ALA A 404 12.82 -6.91 45.95
N ASP A 405 12.37 -8.17 46.11
CA ASP A 405 11.93 -8.76 47.37
C ASP A 405 12.70 -10.08 47.61
N GLY A 406 13.78 -10.00 48.38
CA GLY A 406 14.71 -11.12 48.55
C GLY A 406 15.40 -11.51 47.24
N GLN A 407 15.12 -12.73 46.75
CA GLN A 407 15.66 -13.25 45.48
C GLN A 407 14.67 -13.11 44.30
N GLN A 408 13.44 -12.66 44.56
CA GLN A 408 12.40 -12.49 43.56
C GLN A 408 12.22 -11.02 43.22
N ARG A 409 11.82 -10.71 41.98
CA ARG A 409 11.41 -9.36 41.59
C ARG A 409 9.90 -9.26 41.55
N MET A 410 9.38 -8.21 42.15
CA MET A 410 7.96 -7.87 42.19
C MET A 410 7.65 -6.85 41.08
N ASN A 411 6.64 -7.13 40.27
CA ASN A 411 6.11 -6.20 39.27
C ASN A 411 5.06 -5.29 39.91
N HIS A 412 5.17 -3.97 39.76
CA HIS A 412 4.23 -3.00 40.34
C HIS A 412 3.03 -2.71 39.42
N GLY A 413 2.97 -3.33 38.24
CA GLY A 413 1.84 -3.18 37.31
C GLY A 413 1.79 -1.79 36.65
N ALA A 414 2.95 -1.19 36.36
CA ALA A 414 3.00 0.08 35.64
C ALA A 414 2.52 -0.10 34.19
N GLN A 415 1.38 0.54 33.86
CA GLN A 415 0.80 0.55 32.52
C GLN A 415 1.11 1.87 31.83
N ILE A 416 1.49 1.82 30.55
CA ILE A 416 1.98 2.97 29.78
C ILE A 416 0.99 3.27 28.64
N GLY A 417 0.69 4.55 28.42
CA GLY A 417 -0.25 5.02 27.39
C GLY A 417 -0.30 6.55 27.36
N ARG A 418 -1.45 7.14 27.01
CA ARG A 418 -1.69 8.59 26.98
C ARG A 418 -3.01 8.90 27.68
N LEU A 419 -2.97 9.16 28.99
CA LEU A 419 -4.17 9.31 29.83
C LEU A 419 -4.87 10.67 29.66
N THR A 420 -4.19 11.66 29.09
CA THR A 420 -4.74 13.00 28.89
C THR A 420 -4.34 13.58 27.53
N PRO A 421 -5.18 14.43 26.90
CA PRO A 421 -4.86 15.07 25.63
C PRO A 421 -3.59 15.95 25.65
N ASN A 422 -3.21 16.46 26.83
CA ASN A 422 -2.07 17.37 26.99
C ASN A 422 -0.73 16.66 27.20
N SER A 423 -0.75 15.34 27.43
CA SER A 423 0.43 14.52 27.65
C SER A 423 0.76 13.74 26.38
N THR A 424 2.04 13.48 26.12
CA THR A 424 2.47 12.56 25.05
C THR A 424 2.73 11.15 25.59
N PHE A 425 2.88 11.02 26.91
CA PHE A 425 3.25 9.77 27.57
C PHE A 425 2.82 9.80 29.03
N SER A 426 2.08 8.79 29.44
CA SER A 426 1.50 8.65 30.77
C SER A 426 1.75 7.26 31.34
N ILE A 427 1.83 7.17 32.67
CA ILE A 427 1.91 5.89 33.39
C ILE A 427 0.82 5.81 34.45
N LEU A 428 0.10 4.70 34.50
CA LEU A 428 -0.84 4.34 35.55
C LEU A 428 -0.24 3.26 36.45
N VAL A 429 -0.20 3.51 37.77
CA VAL A 429 0.19 2.52 38.78
C VAL A 429 -0.85 2.53 39.92
N ASN A 430 -1.44 1.38 40.21
CA ASN A 430 -2.24 1.17 41.41
C ASN A 430 -1.87 -0.17 42.06
N HIS A 431 -0.85 -0.11 42.90
CA HIS A 431 -0.26 -1.19 43.67
C HIS A 431 -0.30 -0.82 45.16
N GLU A 432 -0.09 -1.78 46.06
CA GLU A 432 -0.11 -1.58 47.50
C GLU A 432 0.92 -0.54 47.98
N GLN A 433 2.03 -0.38 47.23
CA GLN A 433 3.14 0.51 47.57
C GLN A 433 3.15 1.84 46.79
N ASP A 434 2.42 1.93 45.67
CA ASP A 434 2.33 3.16 44.88
C ASP A 434 0.97 3.26 44.17
N LYS A 435 0.36 4.44 44.25
CA LYS A 435 -0.97 4.75 43.70
C LYS A 435 -0.95 6.14 43.10
N ALA A 436 -0.65 6.22 41.81
CA ALA A 436 -0.47 7.48 41.12
C ALA A 436 -0.68 7.33 39.61
N THR A 437 -0.96 8.46 38.97
CA THR A 437 -0.70 8.64 37.55
C THR A 437 0.57 9.46 37.39
N TYR A 438 1.24 9.29 36.27
CA TYR A 438 2.44 10.04 35.94
C TYR A 438 2.31 10.60 34.53
N GLU A 439 2.56 11.89 34.36
CA GLU A 439 2.34 12.60 33.09
C GLU A 439 3.64 13.22 32.60
N PHE A 440 4.01 12.93 31.35
CA PHE A 440 5.17 13.54 30.72
C PHE A 440 4.83 14.94 30.24
N SER A 441 5.50 15.94 30.81
CA SER A 441 5.41 17.32 30.37
C SER A 441 6.72 18.05 30.63
N GLU A 442 7.10 18.95 29.72
CA GLU A 442 8.30 19.79 29.86
C GLU A 442 9.60 18.96 30.08
N GLY A 443 9.69 17.78 29.44
CA GLY A 443 10.86 16.89 29.54
C GLY A 443 10.99 16.13 30.86
N LYS A 444 9.93 16.09 31.68
CA LYS A 444 9.91 15.40 32.97
C LYS A 444 8.62 14.60 33.13
N LEU A 445 8.73 13.52 33.90
CA LEU A 445 7.59 12.71 34.29
C LEU A 445 7.09 13.18 35.66
N LYS A 446 5.95 13.88 35.69
CA LYS A 446 5.36 14.47 36.91
C LYS A 446 4.38 13.50 37.55
N ARG A 447 4.44 13.36 38.86
CA ARG A 447 3.54 12.51 39.64
C ARG A 447 2.25 13.26 39.97
N GLU A 448 1.12 12.63 39.69
CA GLU A 448 -0.22 13.13 39.97
C GLU A 448 -0.97 12.15 40.89
N ALA A 449 -1.91 12.68 41.68
CA ALA A 449 -2.72 11.84 42.55
C ALA A 449 -3.64 10.94 41.71
N LEU A 450 -3.74 9.66 42.09
CA LEU A 450 -4.64 8.73 41.41
C LEU A 450 -6.10 9.23 41.53
N PRO A 451 -6.84 9.39 40.42
CA PRO A 451 -8.25 9.79 40.45
C PRO A 451 -9.09 8.88 41.35
N SER A 452 -10.05 9.46 42.07
CA SER A 452 -10.90 8.71 43.02
C SER A 452 -11.68 7.57 42.37
N SER A 453 -12.09 7.73 41.11
CA SER A 453 -12.75 6.70 40.30
C SER A 453 -11.84 5.51 39.97
N LEU A 454 -10.51 5.67 40.00
CA LEU A 454 -9.53 4.63 39.70
C LEU A 454 -8.95 3.97 40.96
N MET A 455 -9.24 4.47 42.16
CA MET A 455 -8.66 3.98 43.42
C MET A 455 -8.87 2.48 43.68
N ASN A 456 -10.00 1.93 43.23
CA ASN A 456 -10.34 0.52 43.43
C ASN A 456 -9.93 -0.39 42.24
N ILE A 457 -9.25 0.16 41.24
CA ILE A 457 -8.78 -0.57 40.06
C ILE A 457 -7.30 -0.82 40.23
N ALA A 458 -6.95 -1.91 40.91
CA ALA A 458 -5.56 -2.31 41.07
C ALA A 458 -4.95 -2.72 39.72
N THR A 459 -3.75 -2.26 39.40
CA THR A 459 -3.00 -2.70 38.22
C THR A 459 -2.17 -3.94 38.51
N SER A 460 -1.75 -4.13 39.76
CA SER A 460 -1.14 -5.34 40.28
C SER A 460 -1.52 -5.57 41.75
N ILE A 461 -1.62 -6.83 42.17
CA ILE A 461 -1.81 -7.23 43.57
C ILE A 461 -0.76 -8.29 43.90
N GLY A 462 0.10 -8.03 44.89
CA GLY A 462 1.20 -8.93 45.25
C GLY A 462 2.09 -9.35 44.08
N GLY A 463 2.25 -8.48 43.08
CA GLY A 463 3.02 -8.75 41.86
C GLY A 463 2.24 -9.41 40.71
N ALA A 464 1.03 -9.91 40.95
CA ALA A 464 0.19 -10.51 39.91
C ALA A 464 -0.54 -9.43 39.09
N ASP A 465 -0.45 -9.50 37.76
CA ASP A 465 -1.17 -8.60 36.85
C ASP A 465 -2.69 -8.74 37.06
N GLN A 466 -3.39 -7.61 37.14
CA GLN A 466 -4.85 -7.58 37.32
C GLN A 466 -5.61 -7.32 36.00
N GLY A 467 -4.94 -7.35 34.85
CA GLY A 467 -5.56 -7.24 33.53
C GLY A 467 -5.93 -5.80 33.16
N VAL A 468 -5.13 -4.82 33.58
CA VAL A 468 -5.29 -3.41 33.20
C VAL A 468 -4.41 -3.09 32.00
N ARG A 469 -4.95 -2.48 30.94
CA ARG A 469 -4.19 -2.01 29.77
C ARG A 469 -4.63 -0.60 29.40
N LEU A 470 -3.70 0.21 28.91
CA LEU A 470 -3.99 1.51 28.31
C LEU A 470 -3.92 1.35 26.79
N ARG A 471 -5.02 1.65 26.10
CA ARG A 471 -5.11 1.50 24.63
C ARG A 471 -6.09 2.54 24.09
N ASP A 472 -5.68 3.28 23.09
CA ASP A 472 -6.54 4.18 22.32
C ASP A 472 -7.33 3.28 21.35
N ILE A 473 -8.60 3.04 21.66
CA ILE A 473 -9.42 2.10 20.88
C ILE A 473 -10.30 2.83 19.86
N ASP A 474 -10.55 4.12 20.04
CA ASP A 474 -11.37 4.95 19.14
C ASP A 474 -10.57 5.96 18.30
N ASN A 475 -9.24 5.94 18.42
CA ASN A 475 -8.29 6.76 17.68
C ASN A 475 -8.48 8.28 17.94
N ASP A 476 -8.96 8.65 19.13
CA ASP A 476 -9.08 10.06 19.54
C ASP A 476 -7.76 10.68 20.04
N GLY A 477 -6.72 9.84 20.17
CA GLY A 477 -5.40 10.19 20.65
C GLY A 477 -5.22 10.01 22.16
N THR A 478 -6.26 9.65 22.91
CA THR A 478 -6.23 9.38 24.35
C THR A 478 -6.51 7.91 24.59
N THR A 479 -5.79 7.29 25.51
CA THR A 479 -5.98 5.86 25.80
C THR A 479 -7.13 5.62 26.77
N GLU A 480 -8.04 4.71 26.42
CA GLU A 480 -8.96 4.06 27.34
C GLU A 480 -8.22 3.18 28.35
N ILE A 481 -8.84 2.98 29.53
CA ILE A 481 -8.39 1.97 30.49
C ILE A 481 -9.25 0.73 30.33
N ILE A 482 -8.67 -0.32 29.77
CA ILE A 482 -9.27 -1.65 29.68
C ILE A 482 -8.97 -2.40 30.98
N ILE A 483 -10.00 -2.93 31.64
CA ILE A 483 -9.90 -3.67 32.90
C ILE A 483 -10.58 -5.01 32.70
N ALA A 484 -9.78 -6.06 32.45
CA ALA A 484 -10.32 -7.35 32.08
C ALA A 484 -9.54 -8.51 32.72
N ASN A 485 -10.16 -9.12 33.73
CA ASN A 485 -9.72 -10.35 34.38
C ASN A 485 -10.94 -11.24 34.69
N GLU A 486 -10.72 -12.40 35.30
CA GLU A 486 -11.79 -13.38 35.59
C GLU A 486 -12.91 -12.86 36.53
N LYS A 487 -12.75 -11.69 37.15
CA LYS A 487 -13.73 -11.08 38.06
C LYS A 487 -14.45 -9.85 37.48
N GLN A 488 -13.84 -9.14 36.55
CA GLN A 488 -14.39 -7.91 35.97
C GLN A 488 -13.88 -7.68 34.55
N GLN A 489 -14.74 -7.12 33.69
CA GLN A 489 -14.47 -6.85 32.28
C GLN A 489 -15.15 -5.54 31.86
N LYS A 490 -14.39 -4.46 31.74
CA LYS A 490 -14.93 -3.14 31.40
C LYS A 490 -13.89 -2.21 30.79
N ILE A 491 -14.39 -1.17 30.15
CA ILE A 491 -13.64 -0.10 29.52
C ILE A 491 -13.99 1.20 30.25
N MET A 492 -12.98 1.94 30.67
CA MET A 492 -13.14 3.27 31.25
C MET A 492 -12.66 4.34 30.26
N ARG A 493 -13.42 5.42 30.16
CA ARG A 493 -13.11 6.60 29.34
C ARG A 493 -12.98 7.84 30.19
N ILE A 494 -12.22 8.82 29.71
CA ILE A 494 -12.14 10.15 30.29
C ILE A 494 -13.07 11.09 29.50
N ASN A 495 -13.87 11.90 30.20
CA ASN A 495 -14.68 12.93 29.54
C ASN A 495 -13.92 14.26 29.40
N GLU A 496 -14.50 15.22 28.68
CA GLU A 496 -13.93 16.58 28.50
C GLU A 496 -13.65 17.31 29.82
N GLN A 497 -14.34 16.94 30.91
CA GLN A 497 -14.13 17.49 32.25
C GLN A 497 -13.02 16.78 33.04
N GLY A 498 -12.30 15.83 32.44
CA GLY A 498 -11.20 15.09 33.05
C GLY A 498 -11.64 14.01 34.05
N THR A 499 -12.90 13.56 33.99
CA THR A 499 -13.45 12.55 34.90
C THR A 499 -13.55 11.19 34.21
N TRP A 500 -13.01 10.15 34.85
CA TRP A 500 -13.12 8.78 34.37
C TRP A 500 -14.49 8.16 34.68
N PHE A 501 -15.13 7.56 33.68
CA PHE A 501 -16.41 6.85 33.79
C PHE A 501 -16.36 5.51 33.05
N GLU A 502 -17.26 4.58 33.42
CA GLU A 502 -17.38 3.28 32.75
C GLU A 502 -18.12 3.45 31.42
N ALA A 503 -17.45 3.17 30.31
CA ALA A 503 -18.00 3.30 28.96
C ALA A 503 -18.81 2.06 28.55
N GLY A 504 -18.34 0.87 28.92
CA GLY A 504 -19.00 -0.39 28.57
C GLY A 504 -18.20 -1.63 28.95
N PRO A 505 -18.69 -2.83 28.63
CA PRO A 505 -18.00 -4.09 28.90
C PRO A 505 -16.84 -4.33 27.93
N PHE A 506 -15.88 -5.15 28.34
CA PHE A 506 -14.83 -5.70 27.46
C PHE A 506 -15.10 -7.20 27.21
N PRO A 507 -14.84 -7.77 26.02
CA PRO A 507 -15.40 -9.08 25.65
C PRO A 507 -14.75 -10.31 26.31
N ALA A 508 -13.48 -10.23 26.73
CA ALA A 508 -12.77 -11.38 27.29
C ALA A 508 -11.75 -11.00 28.37
N PRO A 509 -11.44 -11.88 29.34
CA PRO A 509 -10.44 -11.59 30.36
C PRO A 509 -9.05 -11.57 29.73
N LEU A 510 -8.28 -10.49 29.92
CA LEU A 510 -6.90 -10.35 29.41
C LEU A 510 -5.92 -11.27 30.16
N VAL A 511 -6.18 -11.50 31.45
CA VAL A 511 -5.38 -12.36 32.32
C VAL A 511 -6.23 -13.34 33.11
N ASN A 512 -5.62 -14.48 33.48
CA ASN A 512 -6.26 -15.49 34.33
C ASN A 512 -6.13 -15.14 35.84
N PHE A 513 -6.64 -15.99 36.73
CA PHE A 513 -6.57 -15.75 38.19
C PHE A 513 -5.16 -15.60 38.77
N ALA A 514 -4.13 -16.13 38.09
CA ALA A 514 -2.74 -16.00 38.49
C ALA A 514 -2.06 -14.73 37.92
N GLY A 515 -2.77 -13.96 37.08
CA GLY A 515 -2.22 -12.79 36.39
C GLY A 515 -1.41 -13.13 35.14
N ASN A 516 -1.54 -14.36 34.61
CA ASN A 516 -0.85 -14.76 33.38
C ASN A 516 -1.73 -14.47 32.14
N ASP A 517 -1.11 -14.40 30.95
CA ASP A 517 -1.81 -14.23 29.66
C ASP A 517 -3.01 -15.18 29.57
N ASN A 518 -4.15 -14.69 29.08
CA ASN A 518 -5.37 -15.47 28.90
C ASN A 518 -5.81 -15.54 27.44
N GLY A 519 -4.90 -15.21 26.51
CA GLY A 519 -5.05 -15.50 25.09
C GLY A 519 -5.83 -14.46 24.30
N VAL A 520 -5.88 -13.21 24.78
CA VAL A 520 -6.50 -12.08 24.07
C VAL A 520 -5.44 -11.35 23.26
N ARG A 521 -5.77 -10.99 22.01
CA ARG A 521 -4.94 -10.20 21.10
C ARG A 521 -5.78 -9.10 20.47
N PHE A 522 -5.14 -8.00 20.16
CA PHE A 522 -5.71 -6.83 19.52
C PHE A 522 -5.15 -6.74 18.11
N VAL A 523 -6.01 -6.86 17.11
CA VAL A 523 -5.62 -6.97 15.70
C VAL A 523 -6.76 -6.42 14.88
N ASP A 524 -6.49 -5.46 14.01
CA ASP A 524 -7.44 -4.98 12.99
C ASP A 524 -7.70 -6.09 11.96
N LEU A 525 -8.73 -6.92 12.20
CA LEU A 525 -9.04 -8.11 11.40
C LEU A 525 -9.87 -7.72 10.17
N ASP A 526 -10.82 -6.79 10.32
CA ASP A 526 -11.65 -6.29 9.22
C ASP A 526 -11.01 -5.15 8.41
N GLU A 527 -9.81 -4.73 8.84
CA GLU A 527 -8.95 -3.72 8.20
C GLU A 527 -9.60 -2.33 8.13
N ASP A 528 -10.48 -2.01 9.09
CA ASP A 528 -11.31 -0.79 9.09
C ASP A 528 -10.60 0.46 9.65
N GLY A 529 -9.55 0.30 10.46
CA GLY A 529 -9.11 1.43 11.26
C GLY A 529 -8.68 1.05 12.67
N HIS A 530 -9.40 0.10 13.24
CA HIS A 530 -9.49 -0.10 14.67
C HIS A 530 -9.05 -1.52 15.02
N ASP A 531 -8.33 -1.66 16.14
CA ASP A 531 -7.96 -2.98 16.61
C ASP A 531 -9.22 -3.75 17.01
N ASP A 532 -9.44 -4.94 16.45
CA ASP A 532 -10.45 -5.88 16.92
C ASP A 532 -9.89 -6.78 18.02
N VAL A 533 -10.78 -7.47 18.73
CA VAL A 533 -10.39 -8.40 19.80
C VAL A 533 -10.61 -9.83 19.37
N ILE A 534 -9.51 -10.59 19.29
CA ILE A 534 -9.53 -12.05 19.10
C ILE A 534 -9.01 -12.74 20.35
N TYR A 535 -9.66 -13.82 20.77
CA TYR A 535 -9.21 -14.62 21.90
C TYR A 535 -9.41 -16.12 21.71
N SER A 536 -8.50 -16.93 22.29
CA SER A 536 -8.62 -18.39 22.37
C SER A 536 -7.71 -18.97 23.44
N ASN A 537 -8.29 -19.61 24.47
CA ASN A 537 -7.55 -20.21 25.60
C ASN A 537 -7.97 -21.64 25.95
N GLY A 538 -8.80 -22.27 25.11
CA GLY A 538 -9.29 -23.63 25.29
C GLY A 538 -10.51 -23.76 26.21
N LYS A 539 -10.92 -22.67 26.87
CA LYS A 539 -12.21 -22.56 27.58
C LYS A 539 -13.18 -21.64 26.84
N ILE A 540 -12.66 -20.53 26.33
CA ILE A 540 -13.38 -19.54 25.54
C ILE A 540 -12.58 -19.23 24.27
N SER A 541 -13.31 -18.91 23.21
CA SER A 541 -12.76 -18.38 21.96
C SER A 541 -13.78 -17.47 21.30
N GLY A 542 -13.31 -16.48 20.55
CA GLY A 542 -14.19 -15.57 19.80
C GLY A 542 -13.45 -14.42 19.15
N VAL A 543 -14.19 -13.70 18.29
CA VAL A 543 -13.76 -12.45 17.67
C VAL A 543 -14.86 -11.41 17.91
N HIS A 544 -14.47 -10.24 18.41
CA HIS A 544 -15.33 -9.07 18.56
C HIS A 544 -14.69 -7.90 17.84
N LEU A 545 -15.44 -7.34 16.89
CA LEU A 545 -14.99 -6.19 16.12
C LEU A 545 -15.29 -4.91 16.87
N PHE A 546 -14.41 -3.92 16.72
CA PHE A 546 -14.68 -2.59 17.22
C PHE A 546 -15.85 -1.97 16.45
N ASP A 547 -16.73 -1.26 17.13
CA ASP A 547 -17.91 -0.63 16.56
C ASP A 547 -17.79 0.87 16.73
N THR A 548 -17.48 1.56 15.63
CA THR A 548 -17.31 3.02 15.64
C THR A 548 -18.58 3.79 16.01
N GLU A 549 -19.78 3.21 15.85
CA GLU A 549 -21.03 3.87 16.23
C GLU A 549 -21.24 3.87 17.75
N THR A 550 -20.89 2.76 18.41
CA THR A 550 -21.01 2.62 19.87
C THR A 550 -19.74 3.03 20.61
N GLY A 551 -18.61 3.05 19.90
CA GLY A 551 -17.27 3.19 20.43
C GLY A 551 -16.85 2.00 21.31
N LEU A 552 -17.38 0.80 21.09
CA LEU A 552 -17.12 -0.39 21.91
C LEU A 552 -16.98 -1.65 21.05
N TYR A 553 -16.55 -2.77 21.64
CA TYR A 553 -16.47 -4.08 20.99
C TYR A 553 -17.83 -4.80 20.99
N SER A 554 -18.84 -4.22 20.31
CA SER A 554 -20.22 -4.74 20.30
C SER A 554 -20.53 -5.72 19.16
N ARG A 555 -19.70 -5.79 18.11
CA ARG A 555 -19.95 -6.63 16.93
C ARG A 555 -19.29 -7.99 17.08
N THR A 556 -20.04 -9.02 17.47
CA THR A 556 -19.50 -10.40 17.57
C THR A 556 -19.52 -11.10 16.21
N VAL A 557 -18.42 -11.74 15.82
CA VAL A 557 -18.39 -12.60 14.63
C VAL A 557 -19.02 -13.95 14.97
N GLU A 558 -20.14 -14.27 14.33
CA GLU A 558 -20.84 -15.55 14.50
C GLU A 558 -20.10 -16.69 13.76
N HIS A 559 -20.07 -17.89 14.38
CA HIS A 559 -19.55 -19.12 13.76
C HIS A 559 -18.09 -19.06 13.28
N VAL A 560 -17.17 -18.51 14.09
CA VAL A 560 -15.72 -18.68 13.86
C VAL A 560 -15.32 -20.10 14.25
N ASP A 561 -15.41 -21.04 13.32
CA ASP A 561 -15.00 -22.42 13.57
C ASP A 561 -13.48 -22.48 13.83
N ASP A 562 -13.10 -23.09 14.97
CA ASP A 562 -11.74 -23.60 15.25
C ASP A 562 -10.62 -22.54 15.28
N ILE A 563 -10.78 -21.42 16.03
CA ILE A 563 -9.66 -20.50 16.33
C ILE A 563 -8.58 -21.26 17.11
N PRO A 564 -7.35 -21.40 16.57
CA PRO A 564 -6.28 -22.10 17.27
C PRO A 564 -6.00 -21.48 18.65
N LEU A 565 -5.54 -22.31 19.60
CA LEU A 565 -5.16 -21.84 20.93
C LEU A 565 -4.09 -20.75 20.84
N ILE A 566 -4.45 -19.53 21.28
CA ILE A 566 -3.55 -18.39 21.36
C ILE A 566 -2.62 -18.53 22.56
N VAL A 567 -3.14 -19.04 23.67
CA VAL A 567 -2.39 -19.25 24.91
C VAL A 567 -2.39 -20.73 25.32
N ARG A 568 -1.28 -21.18 25.88
CA ARG A 568 -1.12 -22.49 26.54
C ARG A 568 -0.41 -22.26 27.86
N ASN A 569 -0.93 -22.80 28.97
CA ASN A 569 -0.33 -22.65 30.31
C ASN A 569 -0.04 -21.19 30.76
N GLY A 570 -0.79 -20.22 30.24
CA GLY A 570 -0.60 -18.80 30.59
C GLY A 570 0.50 -18.08 29.81
N THR A 571 1.01 -18.69 28.74
CA THR A 571 2.02 -18.11 27.83
C THR A 571 1.57 -18.20 26.37
N ASN A 572 2.10 -17.32 25.51
CA ASN A 572 1.79 -17.32 24.09
C ASN A 572 2.15 -18.68 23.46
N ASN A 573 1.16 -19.33 22.84
CA ASN A 573 1.29 -20.66 22.21
C ASN A 573 1.88 -20.61 20.79
N GLY A 574 2.64 -19.55 20.49
CA GLY A 574 3.30 -19.35 19.20
C GLY A 574 2.40 -18.68 18.18
N VAL A 575 1.52 -17.78 18.63
CA VAL A 575 0.63 -16.98 17.79
C VAL A 575 1.18 -15.57 17.58
N TRP A 576 1.13 -15.12 16.33
CA TRP A 576 1.37 -13.73 15.90
C TRP A 576 0.52 -13.41 14.67
N PHE A 577 0.47 -12.13 14.30
CA PHE A 577 -0.33 -11.65 13.16
C PHE A 577 0.57 -10.94 12.17
N ALA A 578 0.47 -11.32 10.90
CA ALA A 578 1.25 -10.71 9.82
C ALA A 578 0.62 -11.01 8.47
N ARG A 579 0.71 -10.06 7.54
CA ARG A 579 0.27 -10.23 6.14
C ARG A 579 -1.18 -10.77 6.04
N GLN A 580 -2.12 -10.18 6.77
CA GLN A 580 -3.54 -10.57 6.81
C GLN A 580 -3.83 -12.01 7.25
N HIS A 581 -2.95 -12.58 8.08
CA HIS A 581 -3.11 -13.91 8.62
C HIS A 581 -2.77 -13.93 10.11
N MET A 582 -3.52 -14.76 10.85
CA MET A 582 -3.08 -15.34 12.11
C MET A 582 -2.16 -16.52 11.79
N TRP A 583 -0.96 -16.47 12.35
CA TRP A 583 0.04 -17.52 12.24
C TRP A 583 0.15 -18.26 13.55
N VAL A 584 0.28 -19.58 13.47
CA VAL A 584 0.50 -20.43 14.64
C VAL A 584 1.67 -21.33 14.38
N GLN A 585 2.63 -21.31 15.30
CA GLN A 585 3.76 -22.21 15.26
C GLN A 585 4.12 -22.74 16.64
N ASN A 586 3.93 -24.03 16.83
CA ASN A 586 4.27 -24.75 18.04
C ASN A 586 4.67 -26.21 17.71
N GLU A 587 4.95 -27.02 18.73
CA GLU A 587 5.33 -28.43 18.61
C GLU A 587 4.30 -29.32 17.89
N ASN A 588 3.06 -28.84 17.74
CA ASN A 588 2.01 -29.55 17.04
C ASN A 588 1.93 -29.17 15.54
N THR A 589 2.50 -28.04 15.11
CA THR A 589 2.35 -27.53 13.73
C THR A 589 3.39 -28.05 12.74
N ASN A 590 4.48 -28.69 13.18
CA ASN A 590 5.52 -29.22 12.28
C ASN A 590 5.01 -30.30 11.29
N ARG A 591 3.81 -30.83 11.49
CA ARG A 591 3.16 -31.77 10.55
C ARG A 591 2.45 -31.05 9.39
N LEU A 592 2.31 -29.72 9.45
CA LEU A 592 1.65 -28.89 8.44
C LEU A 592 2.67 -28.38 7.39
N PRO A 593 2.21 -27.97 6.20
CA PRO A 593 3.07 -27.30 5.21
C PRO A 593 3.81 -26.10 5.81
N ASP A 594 5.12 -26.04 5.58
CA ASP A 594 6.04 -25.03 6.13
C ASP A 594 6.13 -24.99 7.68
N GLY A 595 5.52 -25.97 8.36
CA GLY A 595 5.52 -26.09 9.82
C GLY A 595 4.63 -25.08 10.56
N VAL A 596 3.65 -24.48 9.90
CA VAL A 596 2.78 -23.43 10.44
C VAL A 596 1.30 -23.68 10.13
N ASP A 597 0.41 -23.36 11.07
CA ASP A 597 -1.02 -23.15 10.77
C ASP A 597 -1.21 -21.67 10.40
N ARG A 598 -2.09 -21.41 9.42
CA ARG A 598 -2.34 -20.10 8.83
C ARG A 598 -3.84 -19.92 8.68
N ARG A 599 -4.39 -18.93 9.36
CA ARG A 599 -5.79 -18.51 9.20
C ARG A 599 -5.82 -17.11 8.65
N SER A 600 -6.25 -16.95 7.41
CA SER A 600 -6.47 -15.62 6.83
C SER A 600 -7.52 -14.86 7.64
N PHE A 601 -7.45 -13.54 7.65
CA PHE A 601 -8.47 -12.71 8.31
C PHE A 601 -9.86 -12.99 7.72
N ALA A 602 -9.95 -13.23 6.41
CA ALA A 602 -11.18 -13.66 5.76
C ALA A 602 -11.76 -14.97 6.34
N GLN A 603 -10.92 -15.95 6.69
CA GLN A 603 -11.37 -17.17 7.36
C GLN A 603 -11.85 -16.90 8.79
N LEU A 604 -11.16 -16.02 9.53
CA LEU A 604 -11.52 -15.65 10.90
C LEU A 604 -12.78 -14.81 10.98
N LEU A 605 -13.03 -13.97 9.97
CA LEU A 605 -14.23 -13.14 9.86
C LEU A 605 -15.44 -13.90 9.28
N GLY A 606 -15.22 -15.04 8.62
CA GLY A 606 -16.30 -15.86 8.07
C GLY A 606 -17.19 -15.06 7.10
N LYS A 607 -18.49 -14.91 7.43
CA LYS A 607 -19.45 -14.14 6.61
C LYS A 607 -19.48 -12.65 6.92
N THR A 608 -18.72 -12.17 7.91
CA THR A 608 -18.70 -10.76 8.27
C THR A 608 -18.11 -9.93 7.13
N GLU A 609 -18.79 -8.84 6.79
CA GLU A 609 -18.41 -7.92 5.73
C GLU A 609 -17.31 -6.97 6.23
N PRO A 610 -16.25 -6.71 5.45
CA PRO A 610 -15.20 -5.79 5.86
C PRO A 610 -15.71 -4.35 5.89
N GLY A 611 -15.22 -3.55 6.84
CA GLY A 611 -15.50 -2.12 6.92
C GLY A 611 -14.81 -1.30 5.82
N PRO A 612 -15.23 -0.04 5.60
CA PRO A 612 -14.53 0.88 4.71
C PRO A 612 -13.21 1.35 5.32
N ARG A 613 -12.17 1.49 4.50
CA ARG A 613 -10.86 2.05 4.90
C ARG A 613 -10.82 3.57 4.72
N THR A 614 -9.89 4.25 5.40
CA THR A 614 -9.53 5.64 5.09
C THR A 614 -8.88 5.75 3.69
N PRO A 615 -8.87 6.94 3.06
CA PRO A 615 -8.20 7.13 1.76
C PRO A 615 -6.73 6.70 1.76
N GLU A 616 -5.98 6.99 2.82
CA GLU A 616 -4.57 6.64 2.96
C GLU A 616 -4.38 5.12 3.10
N ARG A 617 -5.19 4.45 3.93
CA ARG A 617 -5.13 3.00 4.11
C ARG A 617 -5.51 2.26 2.83
N SER A 618 -6.52 2.74 2.12
CA SER A 618 -6.90 2.17 0.82
C SER A 618 -5.85 2.39 -0.25
N LEU A 619 -5.22 3.57 -0.31
CA LEU A 619 -4.04 3.80 -1.18
C LEU A 619 -2.92 2.82 -0.84
N GLY A 620 -2.63 2.61 0.45
CA GLY A 620 -1.66 1.62 0.93
C GLY A 620 -2.05 0.17 0.65
N SER A 621 -3.31 -0.10 0.32
CA SER A 621 -3.83 -1.43 -0.04
C SER A 621 -3.64 -1.75 -1.53
N ILE A 622 -3.24 -0.76 -2.34
CA ILE A 622 -3.06 -0.91 -3.79
C ILE A 622 -1.64 -1.40 -4.09
N GLU A 623 -1.54 -2.56 -4.74
CA GLU A 623 -0.33 -3.02 -5.42
C GLU A 623 -0.42 -2.65 -6.91
N VAL A 624 0.68 -2.12 -7.45
CA VAL A 624 0.83 -1.79 -8.87
C VAL A 624 2.08 -2.46 -9.41
N GLN A 625 2.10 -2.71 -10.72
CA GLN A 625 3.26 -3.29 -11.42
C GLN A 625 4.56 -2.53 -11.05
N SER A 626 5.65 -3.28 -10.86
CA SER A 626 6.97 -2.72 -10.53
C SER A 626 7.39 -1.61 -11.51
N GLY A 627 8.06 -0.59 -10.98
CA GLY A 627 8.43 0.61 -11.72
C GLY A 627 7.37 1.72 -11.74
N PHE A 628 6.17 1.46 -11.22
CA PHE A 628 5.09 2.44 -11.08
C PHE A 628 4.80 2.76 -9.61
N LYS A 629 4.14 3.90 -9.41
CA LYS A 629 3.52 4.29 -8.15
C LYS A 629 2.09 4.76 -8.40
N VAL A 630 1.28 4.70 -7.35
CA VAL A 630 -0.08 5.22 -7.33
C VAL A 630 -0.13 6.44 -6.43
N GLU A 631 -0.78 7.51 -6.89
CA GLU A 631 -1.01 8.73 -6.12
C GLU A 631 -2.51 8.97 -5.98
N LEU A 632 -2.96 9.27 -4.76
CA LEU A 632 -4.31 9.77 -4.50
C LEU A 632 -4.39 11.23 -4.93
N VAL A 633 -5.32 11.54 -5.83
CA VAL A 633 -5.48 12.87 -6.44
C VAL A 633 -6.67 13.62 -5.84
N ALA A 634 -7.74 12.91 -5.50
CA ALA A 634 -8.89 13.41 -4.77
C ALA A 634 -9.57 12.26 -4.01
N ALA A 635 -10.15 12.55 -2.85
CA ALA A 635 -10.97 11.63 -2.07
C ALA A 635 -12.13 12.39 -1.41
N GLU A 636 -13.01 11.68 -0.72
CA GLU A 636 -14.00 12.30 0.16
C GLU A 636 -13.35 13.32 1.14
N PRO A 637 -13.98 14.48 1.41
CA PRO A 637 -15.29 14.93 0.94
C PRO A 637 -15.26 15.69 -0.40
N LEU A 638 -14.11 15.80 -1.09
CA LEU A 638 -14.02 16.53 -2.37
C LEU A 638 -14.85 15.85 -3.46
N VAL A 639 -14.91 14.52 -3.43
CA VAL A 639 -15.64 13.69 -4.38
C VAL A 639 -16.29 12.49 -3.68
N MET A 640 -17.50 12.12 -4.10
CA MET A 640 -18.24 10.96 -3.60
C MET A 640 -18.94 10.25 -4.76
N ASP A 641 -18.97 8.91 -4.76
CA ASP A 641 -19.57 8.12 -5.84
C ASP A 641 -19.16 8.47 -7.28
N PRO A 642 -17.87 8.76 -7.56
CA PRO A 642 -17.50 9.18 -8.89
C PRO A 642 -17.59 8.01 -9.87
N VAL A 643 -18.18 8.26 -11.04
CA VAL A 643 -18.32 7.27 -12.11
C VAL A 643 -17.69 7.69 -13.43
N ALA A 644 -17.51 9.00 -13.66
CA ALA A 644 -16.91 9.53 -14.88
C ALA A 644 -16.23 10.88 -14.63
N ILE A 645 -15.19 11.16 -15.42
CA ILE A 645 -14.42 12.41 -15.36
C ILE A 645 -14.08 12.96 -16.76
N ASP A 646 -13.91 14.28 -16.89
CA ASP A 646 -13.31 14.93 -18.07
C ASP A 646 -12.63 16.26 -17.69
N TRP A 647 -11.71 16.74 -18.53
CA TRP A 647 -10.97 17.98 -18.29
C TRP A 647 -11.49 19.13 -19.16
N GLY A 648 -11.73 20.28 -18.53
CA GLY A 648 -11.99 21.54 -19.23
C GLY A 648 -10.72 22.15 -19.84
N SER A 649 -10.89 23.05 -20.82
CA SER A 649 -9.76 23.80 -21.39
C SER A 649 -9.17 24.82 -20.39
N ASP A 650 -9.84 25.07 -19.28
CA ASP A 650 -9.40 25.84 -18.12
C ASP A 650 -8.61 25.02 -17.09
N GLY A 651 -8.47 23.71 -17.29
CA GLY A 651 -7.76 22.80 -16.40
C GLY A 651 -8.63 22.20 -15.28
N LYS A 652 -9.91 22.59 -15.17
CA LYS A 652 -10.84 22.01 -14.18
C LYS A 652 -11.09 20.53 -14.48
N LEU A 653 -11.15 19.71 -13.44
CA LEU A 653 -11.57 18.31 -13.53
C LEU A 653 -13.06 18.20 -13.22
N TRP A 654 -13.86 17.92 -14.25
CA TRP A 654 -15.28 17.68 -14.10
C TRP A 654 -15.54 16.24 -13.69
N VAL A 655 -16.43 16.04 -12.72
CA VAL A 655 -16.74 14.74 -12.13
C VAL A 655 -18.26 14.54 -12.10
N VAL A 656 -18.71 13.35 -12.48
CA VAL A 656 -20.08 12.89 -12.26
C VAL A 656 -20.12 11.95 -11.07
N GLU A 657 -21.00 12.27 -10.13
CA GLU A 657 -21.28 11.48 -8.93
C GLU A 657 -22.64 10.79 -9.08
N MET A 658 -22.70 9.46 -8.93
CA MET A 658 -23.94 8.69 -9.02
C MET A 658 -24.49 8.35 -7.62
N ALA A 659 -24.72 9.38 -6.81
CA ALA A 659 -25.12 9.22 -5.40
C ALA A 659 -26.48 8.52 -5.19
N ASP A 660 -27.32 8.48 -6.22
CA ASP A 660 -28.63 7.83 -6.25
C ASP A 660 -28.58 6.37 -6.71
N TYR A 661 -27.40 5.81 -7.01
CA TYR A 661 -27.28 4.37 -7.30
C TYR A 661 -27.51 3.51 -6.04
N PRO A 662 -28.15 2.32 -6.14
CA PRO A 662 -28.79 1.75 -7.34
C PRO A 662 -30.27 2.09 -7.52
N LEU A 663 -31.00 2.41 -6.44
CA LEU A 663 -32.47 2.50 -6.42
C LEU A 663 -33.02 3.91 -6.13
N GLY A 664 -32.17 4.93 -6.04
CA GLY A 664 -32.56 6.31 -5.71
C GLY A 664 -32.08 6.73 -4.31
N MET A 665 -32.28 7.99 -3.98
CA MET A 665 -32.01 8.52 -2.63
C MET A 665 -32.99 7.97 -1.57
N ASP A 666 -34.16 7.50 -2.00
CA ASP A 666 -35.27 6.99 -1.19
C ASP A 666 -35.62 5.52 -1.49
N ASP A 667 -34.76 4.81 -2.22
CA ASP A 667 -34.99 3.46 -2.76
C ASP A 667 -36.24 3.32 -3.65
N GLN A 668 -36.82 4.45 -4.09
CA GLN A 668 -38.00 4.54 -4.96
C GLN A 668 -37.74 5.42 -6.20
N GLY A 669 -36.46 5.64 -6.51
CA GLY A 669 -36.01 6.36 -7.69
C GLY A 669 -35.83 7.87 -7.52
N GLN A 670 -35.86 8.42 -6.30
CA GLN A 670 -35.57 9.84 -6.08
C GLN A 670 -34.17 10.19 -6.61
N PRO A 671 -34.06 11.18 -7.53
CA PRO A 671 -32.77 11.62 -8.06
C PRO A 671 -31.85 12.19 -6.99
N GLY A 672 -30.56 11.95 -7.14
CA GLY A 672 -29.54 12.42 -6.21
C GLY A 672 -28.15 12.58 -6.82
N GLY A 673 -27.98 12.18 -8.08
CA GLY A 673 -26.74 12.33 -8.81
C GLY A 673 -26.33 13.79 -9.01
N ARG A 674 -25.03 14.00 -9.20
CA ARG A 674 -24.40 15.33 -9.13
C ARG A 674 -23.33 15.50 -10.18
N VAL A 675 -23.04 16.75 -10.51
CA VAL A 675 -21.85 17.16 -11.25
C VAL A 675 -21.06 18.12 -10.38
N ARG A 676 -19.76 17.87 -10.26
CA ARG A 676 -18.80 18.74 -9.60
C ARG A 676 -17.69 19.12 -10.55
N TYR A 677 -17.00 20.20 -10.24
CA TYR A 677 -15.64 20.39 -10.74
C TYR A 677 -14.67 20.52 -9.58
N LEU A 678 -13.48 19.96 -9.77
CA LEU A 678 -12.38 20.03 -8.84
C LEU A 678 -11.31 20.99 -9.37
N GLU A 679 -10.69 21.72 -8.46
CA GLU A 679 -9.55 22.61 -8.74
C GLU A 679 -8.34 22.27 -7.87
N ASP A 680 -7.18 22.31 -8.51
CA ASP A 680 -5.86 22.26 -7.88
C ASP A 680 -5.40 23.71 -7.74
N THR A 681 -5.60 24.30 -6.57
CA THR A 681 -5.39 25.75 -6.37
C THR A 681 -3.93 26.10 -6.07
N ASN A 682 -3.13 25.11 -5.69
CA ASN A 682 -1.70 25.27 -5.39
C ASN A 682 -0.76 24.76 -6.50
N GLU A 683 -1.32 24.13 -7.54
CA GLU A 683 -0.65 23.56 -8.71
C GLU A 683 0.36 22.44 -8.37
N ASP A 684 0.12 21.68 -7.28
CA ASP A 684 0.93 20.53 -6.85
C ASP A 684 0.53 19.20 -7.52
N GLY A 685 -0.56 19.21 -8.30
CA GLY A 685 -1.11 18.07 -9.01
C GLY A 685 -2.10 17.24 -8.21
N LYS A 686 -2.49 17.66 -7.00
CA LYS A 686 -3.59 17.12 -6.19
C LYS A 686 -4.71 18.16 -6.10
N TYR A 687 -5.95 17.71 -6.19
CA TYR A 687 -7.08 18.63 -6.08
C TYR A 687 -7.36 18.94 -4.61
N ASP A 688 -7.58 20.23 -4.31
CA ASP A 688 -7.81 20.74 -2.95
C ASP A 688 -9.12 21.54 -2.80
N SER A 689 -9.81 21.79 -3.92
CA SER A 689 -11.09 22.49 -3.98
C SER A 689 -12.13 21.70 -4.77
N SER A 690 -13.39 21.74 -4.31
CA SER A 690 -14.53 21.08 -4.94
C SER A 690 -15.74 22.01 -4.96
N THR A 691 -16.34 22.19 -6.14
CA THR A 691 -17.57 22.96 -6.31
C THR A 691 -18.70 22.08 -6.83
N LEU A 692 -19.83 22.09 -6.11
CA LEU A 692 -21.07 21.44 -6.56
C LEU A 692 -21.74 22.29 -7.64
N PHE A 693 -21.64 21.83 -8.88
CA PHE A 693 -22.10 22.56 -10.06
C PHE A 693 -23.57 22.28 -10.39
N LEU A 694 -23.99 21.02 -10.28
CA LEU A 694 -25.38 20.59 -10.51
C LEU A 694 -25.74 19.41 -9.61
N GLU A 695 -26.98 19.33 -9.16
CA GLU A 695 -27.49 18.29 -8.25
C GLU A 695 -28.90 17.83 -8.64
N ASN A 696 -29.39 16.78 -7.99
CA ASN A 696 -30.69 16.15 -8.24
C ASN A 696 -30.84 15.63 -9.69
N ILE A 697 -29.75 15.14 -10.27
CA ILE A 697 -29.72 14.54 -11.59
C ILE A 697 -30.03 13.04 -11.46
N PRO A 698 -30.97 12.47 -12.23
CA PRO A 698 -31.30 11.04 -12.13
C PRO A 698 -30.21 10.17 -12.75
N TYR A 699 -29.44 9.46 -11.91
CA TYR A 699 -28.45 8.46 -12.31
C TYR A 699 -27.53 8.90 -13.47
N PRO A 700 -26.79 10.01 -13.32
CA PRO A 700 -25.88 10.50 -14.34
C PRO A 700 -24.72 9.53 -14.56
N THR A 701 -24.38 9.26 -15.81
CA THR A 701 -23.44 8.20 -16.21
C THR A 701 -22.19 8.71 -16.91
N GLY A 702 -22.14 10.00 -17.24
CA GLY A 702 -21.05 10.56 -18.04
C GLY A 702 -21.06 12.08 -18.08
N VAL A 703 -19.87 12.66 -18.23
CA VAL A 703 -19.63 14.09 -18.43
C VAL A 703 -18.55 14.31 -19.48
N ILE A 704 -18.70 15.38 -20.26
CA ILE A 704 -17.66 15.90 -21.14
C ILE A 704 -17.68 17.43 -21.10
N ALA A 705 -16.50 18.04 -20.94
CA ALA A 705 -16.36 19.49 -21.01
C ALA A 705 -16.68 19.98 -22.41
N TRP A 706 -17.57 20.97 -22.51
CA TRP A 706 -18.09 21.47 -23.77
C TRP A 706 -18.31 22.97 -23.70
N ARG A 707 -17.57 23.75 -24.51
CA ARG A 707 -17.72 25.21 -24.58
C ARG A 707 -17.51 25.84 -23.19
N ASP A 708 -18.47 26.63 -22.73
CA ASP A 708 -18.53 27.33 -21.44
C ASP A 708 -19.14 26.47 -20.31
N GLY A 709 -19.31 25.17 -20.51
CA GLY A 709 -19.90 24.29 -19.51
C GLY A 709 -19.62 22.81 -19.79
N VAL A 710 -20.63 21.96 -19.56
CA VAL A 710 -20.53 20.50 -19.70
C VAL A 710 -21.73 19.90 -20.42
N ILE A 711 -21.53 18.78 -21.08
CA ILE A 711 -22.60 17.89 -21.51
C ILE A 711 -22.65 16.69 -20.58
N VAL A 712 -23.84 16.33 -20.13
CA VAL A 712 -24.11 15.25 -19.18
C VAL A 712 -25.04 14.22 -19.81
N SER A 713 -24.74 12.94 -19.63
CA SER A 713 -25.65 11.85 -19.96
C SER A 713 -26.38 11.37 -18.70
N ALA A 714 -27.70 11.48 -18.71
CA ALA A 714 -28.57 11.00 -17.63
C ALA A 714 -29.91 10.61 -18.26
N ALA A 715 -30.10 9.32 -18.56
CA ALA A 715 -31.32 8.85 -19.21
C ALA A 715 -32.56 9.35 -18.44
N PRO A 716 -33.58 9.90 -19.14
CA PRO A 716 -33.85 9.75 -20.58
C PRO A 716 -33.24 10.85 -21.48
N SER A 717 -32.33 11.69 -20.97
CA SER A 717 -31.78 12.86 -21.68
C SER A 717 -30.25 12.87 -21.78
N ILE A 718 -29.75 13.55 -22.81
CA ILE A 718 -28.41 14.15 -22.82
C ILE A 718 -28.62 15.66 -22.87
N PHE A 719 -28.04 16.39 -21.92
CA PHE A 719 -28.25 17.83 -21.77
C PHE A 719 -26.94 18.59 -21.61
N PHE A 720 -26.98 19.88 -21.96
CA PHE A 720 -25.91 20.84 -21.73
C PHE A 720 -26.21 21.65 -20.48
N ALA A 721 -25.20 21.83 -19.63
CA ALA A 721 -25.25 22.68 -18.45
C ALA A 721 -24.11 23.68 -18.43
N ALA A 722 -24.37 24.93 -18.05
CA ALA A 722 -23.36 26.00 -17.99
C ALA A 722 -23.65 26.96 -16.84
N ASP A 723 -22.58 27.61 -16.36
CA ASP A 723 -22.55 28.70 -15.39
C ASP A 723 -22.06 29.98 -16.07
N ARG A 724 -22.93 30.97 -16.28
CA ARG A 724 -22.56 32.24 -16.92
C ARG A 724 -22.58 33.46 -16.01
N ASP A 725 -23.12 33.34 -14.81
CA ASP A 725 -23.01 34.39 -13.79
C ASP A 725 -21.80 34.17 -12.86
N HIS A 726 -21.10 33.04 -13.02
CA HIS A 726 -19.86 32.66 -12.35
C HIS A 726 -20.02 32.47 -10.85
N ASP A 727 -21.19 32.01 -10.39
CA ASP A 727 -21.45 31.69 -8.98
C ASP A 727 -21.06 30.25 -8.59
N GLY A 728 -20.62 29.45 -9.56
CA GLY A 728 -20.21 28.06 -9.40
C GLY A 728 -21.33 27.04 -9.60
N ARG A 729 -22.57 27.47 -9.88
CA ARG A 729 -23.74 26.62 -10.11
C ARG A 729 -24.28 26.79 -11.53
N ALA A 730 -24.77 25.72 -12.11
CA ALA A 730 -25.40 25.79 -13.42
C ALA A 730 -26.80 26.43 -13.34
N GLU A 731 -26.97 27.62 -13.92
CA GLU A 731 -28.27 28.26 -14.14
C GLU A 731 -28.86 27.89 -15.51
N ILE A 732 -28.02 27.41 -16.44
CA ILE A 732 -28.44 26.97 -17.76
C ILE A 732 -28.46 25.45 -17.80
N ILE A 733 -29.63 24.86 -18.08
CA ILE A 733 -29.80 23.43 -18.34
C ILE A 733 -30.66 23.27 -19.59
N LYS A 734 -30.12 22.62 -20.63
CA LYS A 734 -30.78 22.48 -21.94
C LYS A 734 -30.62 21.09 -22.52
N ASP A 735 -31.72 20.39 -22.69
CA ASP A 735 -31.72 19.08 -23.33
C ASP A 735 -31.33 19.19 -24.80
N LEU A 736 -30.36 18.37 -25.20
CA LEU A 736 -29.87 18.27 -26.56
C LEU A 736 -30.54 17.09 -27.28
N TYR A 737 -30.67 15.97 -26.57
CA TYR A 737 -31.27 14.73 -27.06
C TYR A 737 -32.14 14.11 -25.97
N ARG A 738 -33.32 13.60 -26.33
CA ARG A 738 -34.29 12.96 -25.41
C ARG A 738 -34.76 11.62 -25.94
N GLY A 739 -35.17 10.72 -25.05
CA GLY A 739 -35.81 9.45 -25.42
C GLY A 739 -34.89 8.23 -25.30
N PHE A 740 -33.77 8.37 -24.57
CA PHE A 740 -33.00 7.22 -24.10
C PHE A 740 -33.85 6.42 -23.11
N SER A 741 -33.82 5.10 -23.20
CA SER A 741 -34.52 4.27 -22.22
C SER A 741 -33.73 4.26 -20.91
N GLU A 742 -34.45 4.35 -19.79
CA GLU A 742 -33.84 4.30 -18.46
C GLU A 742 -33.33 2.88 -18.18
N GLY A 743 -34.19 1.85 -18.16
CA GLY A 743 -33.75 0.46 -17.92
C GLY A 743 -32.84 0.31 -16.70
N ASN A 744 -31.99 -0.72 -16.70
CA ASN A 744 -31.00 -0.94 -15.65
C ASN A 744 -29.91 0.15 -15.69
N GLN A 745 -29.61 0.74 -14.53
CA GLN A 745 -28.71 1.85 -14.29
C GLN A 745 -27.31 1.59 -14.84
N GLN A 746 -26.85 0.33 -14.82
CA GLN A 746 -25.54 -0.10 -15.29
C GLN A 746 -25.42 -0.12 -16.83
N HIS A 747 -26.55 -0.14 -17.55
CA HIS A 747 -26.60 -0.33 -19.00
C HIS A 747 -27.19 0.87 -19.76
N ARG A 748 -27.22 2.04 -19.13
CA ARG A 748 -27.69 3.30 -19.73
C ARG A 748 -26.65 3.90 -20.70
N VAL A 749 -27.08 4.87 -21.50
CA VAL A 749 -26.18 5.68 -22.34
C VAL A 749 -25.06 6.29 -21.49
N ASN A 750 -23.80 6.22 -21.95
CA ASN A 750 -22.62 6.68 -21.19
C ASN A 750 -21.39 6.87 -22.09
N GLY A 751 -20.25 7.23 -21.47
CA GLY A 751 -18.92 7.08 -22.06
C GLY A 751 -18.64 8.02 -23.24
N PHE A 752 -18.70 9.33 -23.00
CA PHE A 752 -18.37 10.34 -24.00
C PHE A 752 -16.90 10.26 -24.45
N GLU A 753 -16.67 10.17 -25.76
CA GLU A 753 -15.32 10.16 -26.34
C GLU A 753 -15.25 11.04 -27.59
N ARG A 754 -14.14 11.77 -27.76
CA ARG A 754 -13.95 12.70 -28.88
C ARG A 754 -13.45 11.96 -30.13
N GLY A 755 -14.18 12.09 -31.24
CA GLY A 755 -13.79 11.57 -32.54
C GLY A 755 -12.90 12.52 -33.33
N LEU A 756 -12.02 11.97 -34.17
CA LEU A 756 -11.22 12.75 -35.14
C LEU A 756 -12.08 13.47 -36.18
N ASP A 757 -13.30 13.02 -36.39
CA ASP A 757 -14.30 13.63 -37.25
C ASP A 757 -15.07 14.79 -36.56
N ASN A 758 -14.66 15.18 -35.34
CA ASN A 758 -15.29 16.19 -34.49
C ASN A 758 -16.67 15.79 -33.93
N TRP A 759 -17.08 14.54 -34.09
CA TRP A 759 -18.25 13.97 -33.40
C TRP A 759 -17.88 13.51 -31.99
N ILE A 760 -18.87 13.45 -31.11
CA ILE A 760 -18.75 12.80 -29.80
C ILE A 760 -19.41 11.42 -29.90
N TYR A 761 -18.68 10.38 -29.52
CA TYR A 761 -19.13 8.99 -29.53
C TYR A 761 -19.57 8.56 -28.12
N LEU A 762 -20.56 7.67 -28.05
CA LEU A 762 -21.13 7.18 -26.80
C LEU A 762 -21.45 5.68 -26.89
N ALA A 763 -21.35 5.03 -25.75
CA ALA A 763 -21.94 3.70 -25.53
C ALA A 763 -23.43 3.84 -25.20
N ASN A 764 -24.24 2.85 -25.60
CA ASN A 764 -25.68 2.85 -25.31
C ASN A 764 -26.17 1.71 -24.40
N GLY A 765 -25.32 0.76 -24.03
CA GLY A 765 -25.75 -0.44 -23.30
C GLY A 765 -26.90 -1.18 -24.01
N ASP A 766 -27.82 -1.84 -23.28
CA ASP A 766 -29.02 -2.53 -23.86
C ASP A 766 -30.29 -1.75 -23.71
N SER A 767 -30.32 -0.70 -22.89
CA SER A 767 -31.57 -0.01 -22.60
C SER A 767 -32.25 0.47 -23.88
N GLY A 768 -31.49 0.83 -24.91
CA GLY A 768 -32.04 1.23 -26.20
C GLY A 768 -32.68 2.62 -26.12
N GLY A 769 -33.84 2.79 -26.74
CA GLY A 769 -34.56 4.07 -26.77
C GLY A 769 -34.88 4.58 -28.18
N ASN A 770 -35.82 5.52 -28.23
CA ASN A 770 -36.23 6.24 -29.43
C ASN A 770 -35.81 7.69 -29.25
N VAL A 771 -34.58 7.99 -29.67
CA VAL A 771 -33.95 9.27 -29.36
C VAL A 771 -34.32 10.32 -30.40
N GLU A 772 -34.76 11.47 -29.92
CA GLU A 772 -35.01 12.67 -30.69
C GLU A 772 -33.93 13.71 -30.39
N SER A 773 -33.33 14.28 -31.43
CA SER A 773 -32.59 15.52 -31.31
C SER A 773 -33.55 16.69 -31.14
N ILE A 774 -33.41 17.47 -30.08
CA ILE A 774 -34.26 18.64 -29.82
C ILE A 774 -34.06 19.73 -30.86
N LYS A 775 -32.83 19.90 -31.37
CA LYS A 775 -32.52 20.96 -32.33
C LYS A 775 -33.02 20.69 -33.76
N THR A 776 -32.85 19.46 -34.25
CA THR A 776 -33.21 19.08 -35.64
C THR A 776 -34.55 18.33 -35.77
N GLY A 777 -35.12 17.82 -34.67
CA GLY A 777 -36.28 16.92 -34.69
C GLY A 777 -35.99 15.52 -35.25
N LYS A 778 -34.72 15.21 -35.59
CA LYS A 778 -34.31 13.90 -36.10
C LYS A 778 -34.53 12.83 -35.05
N ARG A 779 -35.17 11.73 -35.43
CA ARG A 779 -35.42 10.57 -34.56
C ARG A 779 -34.66 9.34 -35.00
N ILE A 780 -34.04 8.64 -34.06
CA ILE A 780 -33.36 7.36 -34.28
C ILE A 780 -33.80 6.32 -33.26
N LYS A 781 -33.83 5.05 -33.67
CA LYS A 781 -34.08 3.92 -32.78
C LYS A 781 -32.75 3.22 -32.51
N LEU A 782 -32.32 3.21 -31.26
CA LEU A 782 -30.98 2.73 -30.89
C LEU A 782 -30.88 1.20 -30.88
N GLY A 783 -31.87 0.52 -30.31
CA GLY A 783 -31.75 -0.92 -30.05
C GLY A 783 -30.46 -1.21 -29.24
N GLY A 784 -29.63 -2.16 -29.70
CA GLY A 784 -28.32 -2.45 -29.10
C GLY A 784 -27.13 -1.74 -29.77
N GLN A 785 -27.38 -0.72 -30.59
CA GLN A 785 -26.33 0.04 -31.27
C GLN A 785 -25.80 1.16 -30.39
N ASP A 786 -24.53 1.50 -30.58
CA ASP A 786 -23.91 2.68 -30.00
C ASP A 786 -24.27 3.91 -30.87
N LEU A 787 -23.81 5.11 -30.49
CA LEU A 787 -24.16 6.33 -31.21
C LEU A 787 -23.02 7.35 -31.25
N ARG A 788 -23.16 8.33 -32.13
CA ARG A 788 -22.39 9.57 -32.11
C ARG A 788 -23.29 10.79 -32.29
N ILE A 789 -22.88 11.92 -31.72
CA ILE A 789 -23.60 13.20 -31.74
C ILE A 789 -22.71 14.38 -32.16
N LEU A 790 -23.32 15.38 -32.80
CA LEU A 790 -22.76 16.74 -32.94
C LEU A 790 -23.64 17.70 -32.13
N PRO A 791 -23.29 17.99 -30.86
CA PRO A 791 -24.14 18.77 -29.96
C PRO A 791 -24.60 20.11 -30.53
N ASP A 792 -23.68 20.85 -31.15
CA ASP A 792 -23.96 22.19 -31.67
C ASP A 792 -24.85 22.17 -32.92
N LEU A 793 -24.83 21.09 -33.71
CA LEU A 793 -25.68 20.97 -34.91
C LEU A 793 -26.99 20.24 -34.62
N GLY A 794 -27.04 19.41 -33.57
CA GLY A 794 -28.17 18.53 -33.27
C GLY A 794 -28.19 17.27 -34.15
N ASP A 795 -27.06 16.90 -34.75
CA ASP A 795 -26.98 15.69 -35.54
C ASP A 795 -26.68 14.48 -34.65
N ILE A 796 -27.31 13.36 -34.99
CA ILE A 796 -27.15 12.07 -34.33
C ILE A 796 -27.07 10.95 -35.38
N ASP A 797 -26.19 9.97 -35.17
CA ASP A 797 -26.01 8.84 -36.09
C ASP A 797 -25.66 7.55 -35.33
N LEU A 798 -26.12 6.42 -35.86
CA LEU A 798 -25.94 5.10 -35.27
C LEU A 798 -24.53 4.57 -35.52
N GLN A 799 -23.98 3.87 -34.52
CA GLN A 799 -22.66 3.24 -34.56
C GLN A 799 -22.74 1.76 -34.21
N THR A 800 -21.79 0.99 -34.71
CA THR A 800 -21.68 -0.43 -34.39
C THR A 800 -21.48 -0.61 -32.88
N GLY A 801 -22.47 -1.22 -32.24
CA GLY A 801 -22.44 -1.61 -30.84
C GLY A 801 -22.21 -3.12 -30.67
N ARG A 802 -22.36 -3.68 -29.48
CA ARG A 802 -22.90 -3.06 -28.25
C ARG A 802 -21.80 -2.84 -27.22
N THR A 803 -21.67 -1.62 -26.69
CA THR A 803 -20.78 -1.32 -25.55
C THR A 803 -21.63 -1.09 -24.30
N GLN A 804 -21.27 -1.71 -23.17
CA GLN A 804 -22.00 -1.48 -21.90
C GLN A 804 -21.48 -0.25 -21.16
N PHE A 805 -20.17 -0.09 -20.99
CA PHE A 805 -19.61 1.07 -20.28
C PHE A 805 -18.27 1.52 -20.87
N GLY A 806 -18.24 2.75 -21.39
CA GLY A 806 -17.05 3.38 -21.98
C GLY A 806 -16.74 2.88 -23.40
N ARG A 807 -16.86 3.77 -24.39
CA ARG A 807 -16.47 3.53 -25.78
C ARG A 807 -15.25 4.40 -26.11
N HIS A 808 -14.09 3.78 -26.27
CA HIS A 808 -12.83 4.51 -26.40
C HIS A 808 -12.18 4.30 -27.77
N ARG A 809 -11.44 5.31 -28.23
CA ARG A 809 -10.72 5.33 -29.50
C ARG A 809 -9.21 5.23 -29.24
N ASP A 810 -8.47 4.52 -30.10
CA ASP A 810 -7.01 4.63 -30.15
C ASP A 810 -6.56 5.88 -30.96
N ASP A 811 -5.27 6.19 -31.01
CA ASP A 811 -4.80 7.37 -31.75
C ASP A 811 -5.04 7.33 -33.26
N HIS A 812 -5.20 6.15 -33.83
CA HIS A 812 -5.38 5.96 -35.27
C HIS A 812 -6.85 6.10 -35.70
N GLY A 813 -7.82 5.91 -34.81
CA GLY A 813 -9.25 6.06 -35.07
C GLY A 813 -9.99 4.73 -35.14
N ASN A 814 -9.44 3.71 -34.49
CA ASN A 814 -10.08 2.42 -34.24
C ASN A 814 -10.83 2.50 -32.90
N TRP A 815 -11.98 1.83 -32.82
CA TRP A 815 -12.91 1.97 -31.69
C TRP A 815 -13.01 0.68 -30.89
N PHE A 816 -12.97 0.81 -29.57
CA PHE A 816 -13.01 -0.27 -28.61
C PHE A 816 -14.11 -0.07 -27.58
N GLY A 817 -14.53 -1.17 -26.97
CA GLY A 817 -15.47 -1.16 -25.85
C GLY A 817 -15.47 -2.50 -25.13
N CYS A 818 -16.35 -2.64 -24.14
CA CYS A 818 -16.49 -3.85 -23.35
C CYS A 818 -17.97 -4.18 -23.06
N SER A 819 -18.15 -5.37 -22.50
CA SER A 819 -19.33 -5.79 -21.76
C SER A 819 -18.88 -6.58 -20.54
N ASN A 820 -19.73 -6.75 -19.53
CA ASN A 820 -19.45 -7.43 -18.27
C ASN A 820 -18.53 -8.67 -18.39
N PRO A 821 -18.79 -9.66 -19.27
CA PRO A 821 -17.92 -10.83 -19.46
C PRO A 821 -16.84 -10.67 -20.56
N LEU A 822 -16.88 -9.60 -21.37
CA LEU A 822 -16.01 -9.45 -22.54
C LEU A 822 -15.21 -8.14 -22.41
N PRO A 823 -13.99 -8.22 -21.84
CA PRO A 823 -13.24 -7.03 -21.45
C PRO A 823 -12.69 -6.24 -22.64
N VAL A 824 -12.46 -6.84 -23.81
CA VAL A 824 -11.95 -6.07 -24.97
C VAL A 824 -12.66 -6.48 -26.25
N ARG A 825 -13.34 -5.53 -26.88
CA ARG A 825 -14.00 -5.67 -28.18
C ARG A 825 -13.54 -4.55 -29.12
N HIS A 826 -13.22 -4.91 -30.36
CA HIS A 826 -12.93 -3.97 -31.44
C HIS A 826 -14.13 -3.83 -32.39
N PHE A 827 -14.51 -2.61 -32.73
CA PHE A 827 -15.56 -2.28 -33.69
C PHE A 827 -14.97 -2.02 -35.08
N VAL A 828 -14.78 -3.11 -35.82
CA VAL A 828 -14.03 -3.15 -37.09
C VAL A 828 -14.68 -2.32 -38.19
N LEU A 829 -16.01 -2.41 -38.33
CA LEU A 829 -16.76 -1.75 -39.41
C LEU A 829 -17.72 -0.70 -38.83
N ALA A 830 -17.74 0.49 -39.44
CA ALA A 830 -18.68 1.53 -39.05
C ALA A 830 -20.06 1.28 -39.65
N ASP A 831 -21.09 1.37 -38.82
CA ASP A 831 -22.48 1.05 -39.15
C ASP A 831 -23.01 1.84 -40.36
N HIS A 832 -22.68 3.13 -40.48
CA HIS A 832 -23.17 3.95 -41.59
C HIS A 832 -22.69 3.47 -42.97
N TYR A 833 -21.54 2.79 -43.08
CA TYR A 833 -21.11 2.20 -44.36
C TYR A 833 -21.86 0.90 -44.66
N ILE A 834 -22.12 0.09 -43.63
CA ILE A 834 -22.88 -1.16 -43.76
C ILE A 834 -24.30 -0.86 -44.24
N ARG A 835 -24.95 0.14 -43.65
CA ARG A 835 -26.33 0.53 -44.00
C ARG A 835 -26.51 1.13 -45.39
N ARG A 836 -25.44 1.59 -46.05
CA ARG A 836 -25.52 2.16 -47.42
C ARG A 836 -26.01 1.14 -48.45
N ASN A 837 -25.74 -0.15 -48.24
CA ASN A 837 -26.21 -1.20 -49.13
C ASN A 837 -26.72 -2.42 -48.34
N PRO A 838 -28.03 -2.48 -48.03
CA PRO A 838 -28.60 -3.57 -47.24
C PRO A 838 -28.59 -4.93 -47.95
N PHE A 839 -28.27 -4.98 -49.25
CA PHE A 839 -28.22 -6.22 -50.04
C PHE A 839 -26.83 -6.88 -50.04
N VAL A 840 -25.81 -6.24 -49.47
CA VAL A 840 -24.46 -6.80 -49.38
C VAL A 840 -24.30 -7.50 -48.03
N ALA A 841 -24.00 -8.80 -48.05
CA ALA A 841 -23.61 -9.51 -46.86
C ALA A 841 -22.26 -8.98 -46.35
N THR A 842 -22.26 -8.39 -45.16
CA THR A 842 -21.04 -7.87 -44.53
C THR A 842 -20.41 -8.91 -43.61
N PRO A 843 -19.07 -8.95 -43.48
CA PRO A 843 -18.42 -9.71 -42.42
C PRO A 843 -18.81 -9.16 -41.04
N PRO A 844 -18.53 -9.89 -39.94
CA PRO A 844 -18.86 -9.44 -38.59
C PRO A 844 -18.29 -8.05 -38.31
N PRO A 845 -19.12 -7.06 -37.93
CA PRO A 845 -18.67 -5.68 -37.76
C PRO A 845 -17.94 -5.44 -36.44
N ARG A 846 -17.84 -6.46 -35.58
CA ARG A 846 -17.19 -6.44 -34.27
C ARG A 846 -16.41 -7.73 -34.03
N LEU A 847 -15.33 -7.65 -33.26
CA LEU A 847 -14.51 -8.78 -32.85
C LEU A 847 -14.18 -8.69 -31.35
N ASP A 848 -14.49 -9.76 -30.61
CA ASP A 848 -14.09 -9.87 -29.19
C ASP A 848 -12.63 -10.33 -29.11
N LEU A 849 -11.75 -9.44 -28.66
CA LEU A 849 -10.31 -9.65 -28.59
C LEU A 849 -9.87 -10.37 -27.30
N ALA A 850 -10.66 -10.24 -26.24
CA ALA A 850 -10.46 -10.88 -24.95
C ALA A 850 -11.80 -11.41 -24.43
N ARG A 851 -11.77 -12.61 -23.85
CA ARG A 851 -12.94 -13.40 -23.44
C ARG A 851 -12.68 -14.07 -22.09
N VAL A 852 -13.76 -14.50 -21.45
CA VAL A 852 -13.74 -15.19 -20.14
C VAL A 852 -12.86 -16.45 -20.14
N ASP A 853 -12.79 -17.18 -21.25
CA ASP A 853 -12.05 -18.43 -21.40
C ASP A 853 -10.55 -18.23 -21.64
N ASN A 854 -10.12 -17.03 -22.02
CA ASN A 854 -8.71 -16.70 -22.27
C ASN A 854 -8.18 -15.53 -21.41
N THR A 855 -8.94 -15.12 -20.40
CA THR A 855 -8.61 -13.99 -19.54
C THR A 855 -8.82 -14.34 -18.07
N GLN A 856 -7.71 -14.76 -17.46
CA GLN A 856 -7.61 -15.06 -16.04
C GLN A 856 -7.40 -13.76 -15.23
N LEU A 857 -8.05 -13.63 -14.08
CA LEU A 857 -7.82 -12.54 -13.13
C LEU A 857 -7.02 -13.00 -11.90
N TYR A 858 -6.25 -12.09 -11.31
CA TYR A 858 -5.45 -12.32 -10.09
C TYR A 858 -5.76 -11.26 -9.02
N PRO A 859 -6.97 -11.26 -8.42
CA PRO A 859 -7.28 -10.37 -7.31
C PRO A 859 -6.43 -10.71 -6.09
N ILE A 860 -6.11 -9.70 -5.29
CA ILE A 860 -5.42 -9.83 -4.00
C ILE A 860 -6.33 -9.53 -2.81
N SER A 861 -7.55 -9.05 -3.06
CA SER A 861 -8.61 -8.86 -2.07
C SER A 861 -9.42 -10.13 -1.83
N ARG A 862 -10.21 -10.10 -0.75
CA ARG A 862 -11.40 -10.95 -0.62
C ARG A 862 -12.46 -10.48 -1.61
N VAL A 863 -12.64 -11.21 -2.71
CA VAL A 863 -13.67 -10.88 -3.72
C VAL A 863 -15.08 -10.99 -3.12
N LEU A 864 -15.73 -9.85 -2.89
CA LEU A 864 -17.12 -9.75 -2.43
C LEU A 864 -18.03 -9.69 -3.66
N SER A 865 -18.57 -10.85 -4.05
CA SER A 865 -19.54 -11.00 -5.14
C SER A 865 -20.84 -11.56 -4.60
N HIS A 866 -21.93 -10.79 -4.70
CA HIS A 866 -23.24 -11.14 -4.12
C HIS A 866 -24.06 -12.11 -4.98
N TRP A 867 -23.56 -12.45 -6.18
CA TRP A 867 -24.18 -13.38 -7.14
C TRP A 867 -24.37 -14.82 -6.62
N SER A 868 -23.62 -15.27 -5.61
CA SER A 868 -23.69 -16.66 -5.12
C SER A 868 -23.33 -16.86 -3.64
N GLY A 869 -23.63 -15.89 -2.78
CA GLY A 869 -23.49 -16.06 -1.32
C GLY A 869 -22.06 -16.21 -0.78
N TYR A 870 -21.11 -15.40 -1.27
CA TYR A 870 -19.74 -15.33 -0.74
C TYR A 870 -18.94 -16.64 -0.80
N GLN A 871 -18.99 -17.37 -1.92
CA GLN A 871 -18.10 -18.51 -2.11
C GLN A 871 -16.86 -18.08 -2.91
N PRO A 872 -15.65 -18.12 -2.34
CA PRO A 872 -14.45 -17.98 -3.14
C PRO A 872 -14.44 -19.07 -4.24
N PRO A 873 -13.79 -18.84 -5.40
CA PRO A 873 -13.68 -19.87 -6.41
C PRO A 873 -13.06 -21.14 -5.79
N THR A 874 -13.52 -22.31 -6.22
CA THR A 874 -12.92 -23.58 -5.79
C THR A 874 -11.41 -23.53 -6.02
N ALA A 875 -10.61 -23.94 -5.03
CA ALA A 875 -9.16 -23.93 -5.13
C ALA A 875 -8.67 -24.57 -6.45
N GLY A 876 -7.83 -23.85 -7.20
CA GLY A 876 -7.36 -24.27 -8.53
C GLY A 876 -8.24 -23.83 -9.71
N THR A 877 -9.41 -23.23 -9.46
CA THR A 877 -10.18 -22.50 -10.48
C THR A 877 -9.83 -21.03 -10.43
N GLY A 878 -9.58 -20.44 -11.60
CA GLY A 878 -9.18 -19.05 -11.68
C GLY A 878 -10.37 -18.08 -11.77
N HIS A 879 -10.22 -16.90 -11.16
CA HIS A 879 -11.12 -15.75 -11.31
C HIS A 879 -11.28 -15.28 -12.75
N LYS A 880 -12.48 -14.75 -13.06
CA LYS A 880 -12.95 -14.42 -14.41
C LYS A 880 -13.72 -13.11 -14.40
N PHE A 881 -13.69 -12.36 -15.51
CA PHE A 881 -14.47 -11.13 -15.63
C PHE A 881 -15.98 -11.35 -15.45
N THR A 882 -16.57 -10.60 -14.52
CA THR A 882 -18.02 -10.53 -14.28
C THR A 882 -18.60 -9.13 -14.47
N SER A 883 -17.75 -8.10 -14.48
CA SER A 883 -18.16 -6.68 -14.45
C SER A 883 -17.19 -5.76 -15.19
N ALA A 884 -16.61 -6.21 -16.31
CA ALA A 884 -15.65 -5.41 -17.07
C ALA A 884 -16.25 -4.05 -17.53
N CYS A 885 -15.61 -2.95 -17.16
CA CYS A 885 -16.01 -1.59 -17.54
C CYS A 885 -14.82 -0.72 -17.98
N SER A 886 -15.12 0.36 -18.71
CA SER A 886 -14.17 1.40 -19.13
C SER A 886 -12.90 0.85 -19.76
N THR A 887 -13.04 0.12 -20.88
CA THR A 887 -11.86 -0.39 -21.59
C THR A 887 -11.25 0.69 -22.46
N MET A 888 -10.16 1.27 -21.97
CA MET A 888 -9.44 2.34 -22.64
C MET A 888 -8.17 1.82 -23.33
N VAL A 889 -7.69 2.55 -24.33
CA VAL A 889 -6.37 2.34 -24.96
C VAL A 889 -5.45 3.45 -24.46
N TYR A 890 -4.26 3.11 -23.96
CA TYR A 890 -3.31 4.10 -23.45
C TYR A 890 -2.67 4.89 -24.60
N ARG A 891 -2.76 6.22 -24.53
CA ARG A 891 -2.43 7.15 -25.64
C ARG A 891 -1.34 8.16 -25.27
N ASP A 892 -0.38 7.74 -24.47
CA ASP A 892 0.79 8.55 -24.11
C ASP A 892 2.03 7.65 -23.96
N THR A 893 3.20 8.24 -23.74
CA THR A 893 4.48 7.55 -23.57
C THR A 893 5.03 7.67 -22.15
N LEU A 894 4.32 8.31 -21.22
CA LEU A 894 4.78 8.52 -19.85
C LEU A 894 5.00 7.18 -19.13
N LEU A 895 4.10 6.21 -19.29
CA LEU A 895 4.29 4.87 -18.73
C LEU A 895 5.42 4.08 -19.43
N GLY A 896 5.97 4.59 -20.54
CA GLY A 896 6.94 3.91 -21.39
C GLY A 896 6.33 3.48 -22.72
N ASN A 897 7.18 3.34 -23.74
CA ASN A 897 6.73 2.99 -25.09
C ASN A 897 6.08 1.60 -25.18
N ASP A 898 6.43 0.67 -24.28
CA ASP A 898 5.86 -0.68 -24.22
C ASP A 898 4.41 -0.73 -23.74
N TYR A 899 3.89 0.40 -23.23
CA TYR A 899 2.50 0.56 -22.77
C TYR A 899 1.64 1.30 -23.79
N LEU A 900 2.26 2.00 -24.76
CA LEU A 900 1.54 2.77 -25.77
C LEU A 900 0.70 1.82 -26.64
N GLY A 901 -0.62 2.04 -26.69
CA GLY A 901 -1.54 1.18 -27.42
C GLY A 901 -2.06 -0.04 -26.64
N ASP A 902 -1.60 -0.26 -25.41
CA ASP A 902 -2.15 -1.30 -24.55
C ASP A 902 -3.55 -0.93 -24.04
N THR A 903 -4.36 -1.94 -23.78
CA THR A 903 -5.68 -1.76 -23.17
C THR A 903 -5.64 -1.91 -21.67
N PHE A 904 -6.36 -1.03 -20.98
CA PHE A 904 -6.62 -1.11 -19.54
C PHE A 904 -8.13 -1.22 -19.31
N THR A 905 -8.54 -2.18 -18.48
CA THR A 905 -9.95 -2.48 -18.21
C THR A 905 -10.18 -2.60 -16.72
N CYS A 906 -11.17 -1.88 -16.20
CA CYS A 906 -11.57 -1.98 -14.79
C CYS A 906 -12.36 -3.28 -14.53
N ALA A 907 -12.15 -3.88 -13.37
CA ALA A 907 -12.91 -5.02 -12.86
C ALA A 907 -13.37 -4.75 -11.41
N PRO A 908 -14.41 -3.93 -11.19
CA PRO A 908 -14.81 -3.45 -9.88
C PRO A 908 -15.13 -4.56 -8.88
N VAL A 909 -15.77 -5.65 -9.31
CA VAL A 909 -16.07 -6.80 -8.42
C VAL A 909 -14.78 -7.43 -7.87
N HIS A 910 -13.70 -7.39 -8.65
CA HIS A 910 -12.41 -8.01 -8.33
C HIS A 910 -11.37 -7.00 -7.83
N ASN A 911 -11.76 -5.73 -7.61
CA ASN A 911 -10.90 -4.70 -7.03
C ASN A 911 -9.57 -4.49 -7.79
N LEU A 912 -9.59 -4.51 -9.13
CA LEU A 912 -8.38 -4.46 -9.97
C LEU A 912 -8.56 -3.73 -11.31
N VAL A 913 -7.44 -3.35 -11.94
CA VAL A 913 -7.35 -2.88 -13.32
C VAL A 913 -6.43 -3.83 -14.12
N HIS A 914 -7.00 -4.41 -15.18
CA HIS A 914 -6.34 -5.42 -16.01
C HIS A 914 -5.68 -4.79 -17.24
N ARG A 915 -4.45 -5.21 -17.57
CA ARG A 915 -3.70 -4.75 -18.76
C ARG A 915 -3.59 -5.85 -19.82
N ARG A 916 -3.73 -5.49 -21.10
CA ARG A 916 -3.42 -6.37 -22.25
C ARG A 916 -2.68 -5.63 -23.35
N LYS A 917 -1.76 -6.34 -24.03
CA LYS A 917 -1.09 -5.86 -25.24
C LYS A 917 -1.97 -6.06 -26.46
N LEU A 918 -2.13 -5.03 -27.28
CA LEU A 918 -2.78 -5.13 -28.59
C LEU A 918 -1.72 -5.33 -29.68
N ILE A 919 -1.95 -6.33 -30.53
CA ILE A 919 -1.05 -6.68 -31.64
C ILE A 919 -1.87 -6.61 -32.92
N SER A 920 -1.49 -5.75 -33.87
CA SER A 920 -2.18 -5.63 -35.16
C SER A 920 -2.26 -6.97 -35.89
N ASP A 921 -3.44 -7.30 -36.42
CA ASP A 921 -3.72 -8.51 -37.19
C ASP A 921 -4.68 -8.17 -38.34
N GLY A 922 -4.10 -7.76 -39.47
CA GLY A 922 -4.85 -7.25 -40.63
C GLY A 922 -5.64 -5.99 -40.26
N VAL A 923 -6.96 -6.02 -40.48
CA VAL A 923 -7.88 -4.89 -40.18
C VAL A 923 -8.34 -4.84 -38.73
N SER A 924 -7.83 -5.74 -37.88
CA SER A 924 -8.18 -5.86 -36.46
C SER A 924 -6.93 -6.13 -35.63
N PHE A 925 -7.11 -6.70 -34.44
CA PHE A 925 -6.04 -6.96 -33.48
C PHE A 925 -6.17 -8.34 -32.87
N LYS A 926 -5.08 -8.85 -32.32
CA LYS A 926 -5.05 -9.86 -31.26
C LYS A 926 -4.74 -9.17 -29.94
N SER A 927 -5.13 -9.81 -28.82
CA SER A 927 -4.75 -9.32 -27.49
C SER A 927 -4.10 -10.41 -26.65
N THR A 928 -3.06 -10.07 -25.90
CA THR A 928 -2.33 -11.01 -25.02
C THR A 928 -2.03 -10.37 -23.67
N ARG A 929 -1.92 -11.20 -22.62
CA ARG A 929 -1.35 -10.74 -21.35
C ARG A 929 0.15 -10.46 -21.53
N PRO A 930 0.70 -9.39 -20.93
CA PRO A 930 2.15 -9.18 -20.91
C PRO A 930 2.89 -10.34 -20.23
N THR A 931 4.08 -10.70 -20.74
CA THR A 931 4.88 -11.84 -20.24
C THR A 931 5.62 -11.52 -18.95
N GLU A 932 5.84 -10.24 -18.66
CA GLU A 932 6.50 -9.74 -17.45
C GLU A 932 5.64 -9.91 -16.17
N SER A 933 4.35 -10.19 -16.29
CA SER A 933 3.44 -10.35 -15.13
C SER A 933 2.38 -11.42 -15.40
N PRO A 934 2.79 -12.70 -15.52
CA PRO A 934 1.86 -13.77 -15.90
C PRO A 934 0.84 -14.11 -14.80
N TYR A 935 1.17 -13.81 -13.53
CA TYR A 935 0.39 -14.20 -12.34
C TYR A 935 -0.02 -13.01 -11.45
N HIS A 936 0.05 -11.79 -11.98
CA HIS A 936 -0.33 -10.57 -11.28
C HIS A 936 -1.13 -9.64 -12.20
N GLU A 937 -1.87 -8.71 -11.61
CA GLU A 937 -2.52 -7.63 -12.36
C GLU A 937 -1.62 -6.40 -12.47
N PHE A 938 -1.97 -5.50 -13.40
CA PHE A 938 -1.28 -4.22 -13.50
C PHE A 938 -1.49 -3.37 -12.24
N LEU A 939 -2.72 -3.37 -11.72
CA LEU A 939 -3.08 -2.77 -10.44
C LEU A 939 -4.15 -3.63 -9.77
N ALA A 940 -3.97 -3.97 -8.49
CA ALA A 940 -4.97 -4.65 -7.67
C ALA A 940 -4.94 -4.11 -6.24
N SER A 941 -6.08 -4.09 -5.55
CA SER A 941 -6.17 -3.67 -4.15
C SER A 941 -6.52 -4.84 -3.24
N THR A 942 -5.99 -4.87 -2.02
CA THR A 942 -6.49 -5.75 -0.95
C THR A 942 -7.78 -5.22 -0.33
N ASP A 943 -8.09 -3.93 -0.53
CA ASP A 943 -9.32 -3.30 -0.07
C ASP A 943 -10.52 -3.77 -0.91
N SER A 944 -11.46 -4.44 -0.26
CA SER A 944 -12.64 -5.00 -0.92
C SER A 944 -13.66 -3.94 -1.35
N TRP A 945 -13.53 -2.70 -0.86
CA TRP A 945 -14.34 -1.54 -1.24
C TRP A 945 -13.80 -0.78 -2.45
N PHE A 946 -12.57 -1.06 -2.91
CA PHE A 946 -12.00 -0.44 -4.10
C PHE A 946 -12.77 -0.90 -5.35
N ARG A 947 -13.65 -0.06 -5.91
CA ARG A 947 -14.52 -0.34 -7.05
C ARG A 947 -14.15 0.59 -8.22
N PRO A 948 -13.08 0.32 -8.97
CA PRO A 948 -12.71 1.12 -10.12
C PRO A 948 -13.81 1.05 -11.20
N THR A 949 -14.32 2.21 -11.61
CA THR A 949 -15.41 2.33 -12.60
C THR A 949 -14.93 2.90 -13.93
N THR A 950 -14.00 3.86 -13.89
CA THR A 950 -13.43 4.50 -15.09
C THR A 950 -11.91 4.49 -15.04
N VAL A 951 -11.28 4.16 -16.17
CA VAL A 951 -9.84 4.34 -16.38
C VAL A 951 -9.59 5.17 -17.64
N THR A 952 -8.68 6.14 -17.58
CA THR A 952 -8.41 7.02 -18.73
C THR A 952 -7.01 7.64 -18.73
N THR A 953 -6.52 8.07 -19.90
CA THR A 953 -5.27 8.84 -19.98
C THR A 953 -5.53 10.29 -19.64
N GLY A 954 -4.84 10.81 -18.62
CA GLY A 954 -4.92 12.22 -18.22
C GLY A 954 -4.10 13.13 -19.14
N PRO A 955 -4.37 14.46 -19.14
CA PRO A 955 -3.56 15.44 -19.89
C PRO A 955 -2.09 15.50 -19.44
N ASP A 956 -1.82 15.07 -18.21
CA ASP A 956 -0.49 14.92 -17.62
C ASP A 956 0.28 13.68 -18.15
N GLY A 957 -0.44 12.76 -18.80
CA GLY A 957 0.06 11.50 -19.37
C GLY A 957 -0.06 10.30 -18.44
N ALA A 958 -0.48 10.51 -17.18
CA ALA A 958 -0.70 9.42 -16.24
C ALA A 958 -1.95 8.61 -16.60
N LEU A 959 -2.08 7.42 -16.02
CA LEU A 959 -3.30 6.63 -16.09
C LEU A 959 -4.17 6.98 -14.88
N TRP A 960 -5.33 7.57 -15.12
CA TRP A 960 -6.27 8.00 -14.07
C TRP A 960 -7.32 6.93 -13.86
N ILE A 961 -7.62 6.65 -12.59
CA ILE A 961 -8.58 5.64 -12.16
C ILE A 961 -9.60 6.31 -11.24
N VAL A 962 -10.86 6.16 -11.59
CA VAL A 962 -12.00 6.62 -10.81
C VAL A 962 -12.55 5.44 -10.03
N ASP A 963 -12.64 5.57 -8.73
CA ASP A 963 -13.10 4.56 -7.79
C ASP A 963 -14.37 5.05 -7.09
N MET A 964 -15.47 4.36 -7.32
CA MET A 964 -16.76 4.69 -6.71
C MET A 964 -16.75 4.45 -5.19
N TYR A 965 -15.85 3.58 -4.71
CA TYR A 965 -15.67 3.20 -3.31
C TYR A 965 -16.93 2.70 -2.59
N ARG A 966 -17.33 1.47 -2.92
CA ARG A 966 -18.60 0.86 -2.47
C ARG A 966 -18.42 -0.57 -1.99
N LEU A 967 -19.13 -0.94 -0.93
CA LEU A 967 -19.24 -2.34 -0.51
C LEU A 967 -20.02 -3.15 -1.56
N VAL A 968 -21.21 -2.66 -1.92
CA VAL A 968 -22.10 -3.27 -2.91
C VAL A 968 -22.01 -2.48 -4.21
N ILE A 969 -21.58 -3.13 -5.29
CA ILE A 969 -21.50 -2.52 -6.63
C ILE A 969 -22.53 -3.12 -7.60
N GLU A 970 -23.01 -4.33 -7.29
CA GLU A 970 -24.03 -5.03 -8.07
C GLU A 970 -25.39 -4.33 -7.95
N HIS A 971 -26.14 -4.32 -9.06
CA HIS A 971 -27.53 -3.90 -9.03
C HIS A 971 -28.39 -4.98 -8.34
N PRO A 972 -29.39 -4.61 -7.52
CA PRO A 972 -30.24 -5.57 -6.78
C PRO A 972 -30.88 -6.67 -7.63
N GLU A 973 -31.24 -6.38 -8.89
CA GLU A 973 -31.73 -7.38 -9.86
C GLU A 973 -30.81 -8.61 -10.06
N TRP A 974 -29.54 -8.51 -9.66
CA TRP A 974 -28.54 -9.57 -9.77
C TRP A 974 -28.08 -10.11 -8.41
N ILE A 975 -28.80 -9.76 -7.34
CA ILE A 975 -28.59 -10.25 -5.98
C ILE A 975 -29.76 -11.20 -5.65
N ASP A 976 -29.49 -12.22 -4.85
CA ASP A 976 -30.55 -13.10 -4.34
C ASP A 976 -31.49 -12.33 -3.40
N ASP A 977 -32.81 -12.53 -3.54
CA ASP A 977 -33.86 -11.82 -2.79
C ASP A 977 -33.72 -11.90 -1.26
N GLU A 978 -33.19 -13.00 -0.72
CA GLU A 978 -32.96 -13.13 0.72
C GLU A 978 -31.75 -12.30 1.12
N ARG A 979 -30.68 -12.34 0.31
CA ARG A 979 -29.47 -11.58 0.58
C ARG A 979 -29.66 -10.07 0.43
N GLU A 980 -30.43 -9.62 -0.57
CA GLU A 980 -30.71 -8.20 -0.78
C GLU A 980 -31.27 -7.52 0.48
N LYS A 981 -32.17 -8.20 1.20
CA LYS A 981 -32.82 -7.69 2.42
C LYS A 981 -31.88 -7.47 3.59
N GLU A 982 -30.71 -8.10 3.57
CA GLU A 982 -29.70 -8.00 4.63
C GLU A 982 -28.66 -6.90 4.35
N LEU A 983 -28.62 -6.38 3.12
CA LEU A 983 -27.58 -5.46 2.67
C LEU A 983 -28.04 -4.01 2.76
N PHE A 984 -27.16 -3.14 3.25
CA PHE A 984 -27.27 -1.72 2.93
C PHE A 984 -26.70 -1.49 1.52
N LEU A 985 -27.57 -1.53 0.51
CA LEU A 985 -27.20 -1.37 -0.91
C LEU A 985 -26.42 -0.07 -1.20
N ARG A 986 -26.59 0.94 -0.34
CA ARG A 986 -25.92 2.24 -0.45
C ARG A 986 -24.75 2.42 0.54
N ALA A 987 -24.16 1.33 1.04
CA ALA A 987 -22.94 1.37 1.85
C ALA A 987 -21.80 2.05 1.07
N GLY A 988 -21.25 3.14 1.62
CA GLY A 988 -20.19 3.96 1.01
C GLY A 988 -20.65 5.14 0.14
N HIS A 989 -21.93 5.53 0.17
CA HIS A 989 -22.46 6.62 -0.68
C HIS A 989 -21.85 8.00 -0.41
N ASP A 990 -21.13 8.13 0.69
CA ASP A 990 -20.45 9.33 1.17
C ASP A 990 -18.94 9.29 0.89
N ARG A 991 -18.49 8.32 0.09
CA ARG A 991 -17.07 8.06 -0.21
C ARG A 991 -16.83 7.99 -1.71
N GLY A 992 -15.57 8.19 -2.12
CA GLY A 992 -15.21 8.14 -3.53
C GLY A 992 -13.81 8.67 -3.76
N ARG A 993 -13.07 8.06 -4.69
CA ARG A 993 -11.63 8.31 -4.83
C ARG A 993 -11.20 8.40 -6.28
N ILE A 994 -10.21 9.25 -6.53
CA ILE A 994 -9.57 9.39 -7.84
C ILE A 994 -8.08 9.21 -7.64
N TYR A 995 -7.52 8.21 -8.33
CA TYR A 995 -6.11 7.87 -8.31
C TYR A 995 -5.47 8.18 -9.65
N ARG A 996 -4.15 8.37 -9.66
CA ARG A 996 -3.34 8.32 -10.88
C ARG A 996 -2.14 7.38 -10.72
N VAL A 997 -1.81 6.69 -11.81
CA VAL A 997 -0.66 5.78 -11.91
C VAL A 997 0.38 6.37 -12.86
N LEU A 998 1.63 6.40 -12.42
CA LEU A 998 2.77 6.97 -13.15
C LEU A 998 4.07 6.23 -12.80
N PRO A 999 5.15 6.37 -13.59
CA PRO A 999 6.43 5.79 -13.24
C PRO A 999 6.94 6.35 -11.90
N ALA A 1000 7.56 5.50 -11.08
CA ALA A 1000 8.04 5.87 -9.75
C ALA A 1000 8.97 7.11 -9.79
N GLU A 1001 9.88 7.13 -10.76
CA GLU A 1001 10.94 8.15 -10.88
C GLU A 1001 10.62 9.32 -11.81
N THR A 1002 9.50 9.27 -12.53
CA THR A 1002 9.17 10.31 -13.52
C THR A 1002 7.90 11.05 -13.10
N PRO A 1003 8.00 12.33 -12.71
CA PRO A 1003 6.83 13.10 -12.32
C PRO A 1003 5.85 13.28 -13.50
N PRO A 1004 4.55 13.49 -13.20
CA PRO A 1004 3.57 13.79 -14.23
C PRO A 1004 3.84 15.16 -14.85
N ARG A 1005 3.35 15.40 -16.07
CA ARG A 1005 3.43 16.74 -16.68
C ARG A 1005 2.35 17.65 -16.09
N ALA A 1006 2.63 18.95 -16.05
CA ALA A 1006 1.60 19.93 -15.69
C ALA A 1006 0.41 19.87 -16.67
N ILE A 1007 -0.80 19.96 -16.13
CA ILE A 1007 -2.03 20.07 -16.91
C ILE A 1007 -2.13 21.51 -17.44
N ALA A 1008 -2.02 21.68 -18.75
CA ALA A 1008 -2.03 23.01 -19.37
C ALA A 1008 -3.45 23.60 -19.43
N LYS A 1009 -3.59 24.88 -19.03
CA LYS A 1009 -4.82 25.67 -19.16
C LYS A 1009 -4.91 26.25 -20.58
N LEU A 1010 -5.43 25.47 -21.53
CA LEU A 1010 -5.51 25.80 -22.96
C LEU A 1010 -6.26 27.11 -23.25
N ASN A 1011 -7.26 27.46 -22.44
CA ASN A 1011 -8.02 28.71 -22.57
C ASN A 1011 -7.16 29.98 -22.38
N THR A 1012 -5.98 29.86 -21.74
CA THR A 1012 -5.02 30.96 -21.57
C THR A 1012 -4.07 31.15 -22.76
N LEU A 1013 -4.04 30.19 -23.69
CA LEU A 1013 -3.16 30.20 -24.85
C LEU A 1013 -3.88 30.81 -26.07
N ASP A 1014 -3.15 31.50 -26.95
CA ASP A 1014 -3.67 31.90 -28.27
C ASP A 1014 -3.85 30.69 -29.20
N SER A 1015 -4.65 30.85 -30.26
CA SER A 1015 -4.97 29.74 -31.19
C SER A 1015 -3.73 29.16 -31.89
N SER A 1016 -2.69 29.97 -32.12
CA SER A 1016 -1.44 29.47 -32.70
C SER A 1016 -0.76 28.50 -31.74
N ARG A 1017 -0.62 28.87 -30.46
CA ARG A 1017 -0.01 28.03 -29.43
C ARG A 1017 -0.84 26.77 -29.13
N VAL A 1018 -2.18 26.86 -29.17
CA VAL A 1018 -3.04 25.67 -29.10
C VAL A 1018 -2.82 24.75 -30.31
N ALA A 1019 -2.63 25.29 -31.51
CA ALA A 1019 -2.31 24.47 -32.69
C ALA A 1019 -0.96 23.73 -32.60
N ASP A 1020 0.01 24.23 -31.83
CA ASP A 1020 1.26 23.50 -31.57
C ASP A 1020 1.01 22.23 -30.74
N LEU A 1021 -0.01 22.24 -29.88
CA LEU A 1021 -0.37 21.08 -29.05
C LEU A 1021 -0.99 19.92 -29.86
N LEU A 1022 -1.39 20.13 -31.12
CA LEU A 1022 -1.81 19.05 -32.01
C LEU A 1022 -0.68 18.06 -32.31
N ASP A 1023 0.59 18.49 -32.17
CA ASP A 1023 1.79 17.64 -32.32
C ASP A 1023 2.23 17.01 -30.98
N SER A 1024 1.46 17.22 -29.90
CA SER A 1024 1.76 16.64 -28.59
C SER A 1024 1.85 15.12 -28.66
N ARG A 1025 2.71 14.50 -27.84
CA ARG A 1025 2.74 13.04 -27.68
C ARG A 1025 1.53 12.49 -26.91
N ASN A 1026 0.84 13.32 -26.13
CA ASN A 1026 -0.35 12.94 -25.37
C ASN A 1026 -1.61 13.03 -26.24
N GLY A 1027 -2.27 11.90 -26.49
CA GLY A 1027 -3.52 11.84 -27.24
C GLY A 1027 -4.65 12.69 -26.64
N ARG A 1028 -4.76 12.74 -25.30
CA ARG A 1028 -5.76 13.57 -24.61
C ARG A 1028 -5.53 15.06 -24.87
N VAL A 1029 -4.27 15.51 -24.83
CA VAL A 1029 -3.92 16.91 -25.12
C VAL A 1029 -4.23 17.28 -26.56
N ARG A 1030 -3.98 16.36 -27.52
CA ARG A 1030 -4.34 16.58 -28.92
C ARG A 1030 -5.85 16.70 -29.11
N ASP A 1031 -6.64 15.85 -28.46
CA ASP A 1031 -8.10 15.90 -28.54
C ASP A 1031 -8.65 17.20 -27.94
N LEU A 1032 -8.12 17.65 -26.79
CA LEU A 1032 -8.48 18.93 -26.17
C LEU A 1032 -8.10 20.12 -27.06
N ALA A 1033 -6.89 20.11 -27.63
CA ALA A 1033 -6.42 21.16 -28.53
C ALA A 1033 -7.25 21.25 -29.81
N GLN A 1034 -7.58 20.12 -30.42
CA GLN A 1034 -8.46 20.09 -31.60
C GLN A 1034 -9.85 20.64 -31.24
N GLN A 1035 -10.46 20.19 -30.15
CA GLN A 1035 -11.78 20.67 -29.72
C GLN A 1035 -11.77 22.18 -29.45
N GLU A 1036 -10.74 22.68 -28.76
CA GLU A 1036 -10.58 24.10 -28.43
C GLU A 1036 -10.46 24.97 -29.69
N LEU A 1037 -9.67 24.54 -30.70
CA LEU A 1037 -9.56 25.27 -31.97
C LEU A 1037 -10.87 25.27 -32.76
N VAL A 1038 -11.55 24.13 -32.80
CA VAL A 1038 -12.88 24.02 -33.44
C VAL A 1038 -13.92 24.86 -32.69
N ALA A 1039 -13.80 25.01 -31.37
CA ALA A 1039 -14.63 25.89 -30.55
C ALA A 1039 -14.44 27.36 -30.91
N ARG A 1040 -13.18 27.80 -30.96
CA ARG A 1040 -12.81 29.20 -31.25
C ARG A 1040 -13.21 29.62 -32.65
N ARG A 1041 -13.18 28.69 -33.62
CA ARG A 1041 -13.35 28.96 -35.06
C ARG A 1041 -12.47 30.11 -35.55
N ASP A 1042 -11.25 30.18 -35.03
CA ASP A 1042 -10.31 31.24 -35.38
C ASP A 1042 -9.72 30.98 -36.77
N PHE A 1043 -10.25 31.66 -37.78
CA PHE A 1043 -9.78 31.49 -39.16
C PHE A 1043 -8.31 31.88 -39.37
N ALA A 1044 -7.71 32.67 -38.46
CA ALA A 1044 -6.31 33.09 -38.56
C ALA A 1044 -5.33 31.90 -38.40
N VAL A 1045 -5.76 30.81 -37.73
CA VAL A 1045 -4.92 29.62 -37.54
C VAL A 1045 -4.93 28.68 -38.75
N THR A 1046 -5.83 28.89 -39.73
CA THR A 1046 -6.04 27.95 -40.85
C THR A 1046 -4.79 27.74 -41.69
N ASP A 1047 -4.00 28.77 -41.97
CA ASP A 1047 -2.75 28.61 -42.74
C ASP A 1047 -1.69 27.81 -41.98
N LYS A 1048 -1.61 27.99 -40.65
CA LYS A 1048 -0.75 27.17 -39.79
C LYS A 1048 -1.21 25.72 -39.80
N LEU A 1049 -2.52 25.45 -39.71
CA LEU A 1049 -3.05 24.09 -39.77
C LEU A 1049 -2.79 23.44 -41.14
N LYS A 1050 -2.93 24.17 -42.26
CA LYS A 1050 -2.58 23.66 -43.60
C LYS A 1050 -1.09 23.28 -43.68
N GLN A 1051 -0.22 24.13 -43.13
CA GLN A 1051 1.21 23.86 -43.03
C GLN A 1051 1.51 22.64 -42.17
N LEU A 1052 0.84 22.50 -41.02
CA LEU A 1052 0.98 21.33 -40.16
C LEU A 1052 0.48 20.06 -40.86
N THR A 1053 -0.65 20.09 -41.57
CA THR A 1053 -1.14 18.94 -42.34
C THR A 1053 -0.16 18.51 -43.43
N ALA A 1054 0.45 19.47 -44.15
CA ALA A 1054 1.35 19.15 -45.27
C ALA A 1054 2.78 18.80 -44.83
N ASN A 1055 3.29 19.48 -43.81
CA ASN A 1055 4.72 19.50 -43.45
C ASN A 1055 4.99 19.14 -41.97
N GLY A 1056 3.96 18.77 -41.20
CA GLY A 1056 4.07 18.40 -39.80
C GLY A 1056 4.99 17.19 -39.60
N LYS A 1057 5.80 17.22 -38.55
CA LYS A 1057 6.82 16.20 -38.29
C LYS A 1057 6.19 14.88 -37.83
N SER A 1058 5.27 14.91 -36.88
CA SER A 1058 4.61 13.70 -36.41
C SER A 1058 3.39 13.36 -37.27
N GLU A 1059 3.14 12.05 -37.41
CA GLU A 1059 1.94 11.54 -38.05
C GLU A 1059 0.67 12.06 -37.38
N MET A 1060 0.62 12.01 -36.04
CA MET A 1060 -0.54 12.44 -35.27
C MET A 1060 -0.78 13.95 -35.40
N GLY A 1061 0.27 14.76 -35.45
CA GLY A 1061 0.17 16.20 -35.68
C GLY A 1061 -0.42 16.53 -37.06
N ARG A 1062 0.02 15.84 -38.11
CA ARG A 1062 -0.57 16.00 -39.46
C ARG A 1062 -2.04 15.59 -39.49
N LEU A 1063 -2.37 14.45 -38.88
CA LEU A 1063 -3.73 13.93 -38.78
C LEU A 1063 -4.66 14.88 -38.03
N HIS A 1064 -4.29 15.28 -36.81
CA HIS A 1064 -5.09 16.20 -36.00
C HIS A 1064 -5.23 17.57 -36.65
N ALA A 1065 -4.19 18.10 -37.32
CA ALA A 1065 -4.31 19.35 -38.08
C ALA A 1065 -5.33 19.23 -39.23
N LEU A 1066 -5.32 18.12 -39.97
CA LEU A 1066 -6.28 17.86 -41.04
C LEU A 1066 -7.73 17.78 -40.50
N CYS A 1067 -7.91 17.04 -39.41
CA CYS A 1067 -9.19 16.87 -38.72
C CYS A 1067 -9.72 18.17 -38.08
N THR A 1068 -8.82 19.00 -37.54
CA THR A 1068 -9.14 20.33 -37.00
C THR A 1068 -9.61 21.27 -38.12
N LEU A 1069 -8.93 21.27 -39.28
CA LEU A 1069 -9.39 22.04 -40.45
C LEU A 1069 -10.79 21.65 -40.90
N ALA A 1070 -11.12 20.35 -40.86
CA ALA A 1070 -12.45 19.87 -41.18
C ALA A 1070 -13.54 20.39 -40.23
N GLY A 1071 -13.20 20.68 -38.98
CA GLY A 1071 -14.12 21.29 -38.02
C GLY A 1071 -14.27 22.82 -38.16
N ILE A 1072 -13.33 23.52 -38.82
CA ILE A 1072 -13.34 24.99 -38.93
C ILE A 1072 -13.81 25.47 -40.31
N THR A 1073 -13.15 25.05 -41.41
CA THR A 1073 -13.39 25.58 -42.78
C THR A 1073 -13.66 24.53 -43.85
N LEU A 1074 -13.56 23.23 -43.53
CA LEU A 1074 -13.33 22.12 -44.47
C LEU A 1074 -11.95 22.20 -45.17
N PRO A 1075 -11.23 21.07 -45.36
CA PRO A 1075 -9.97 21.06 -46.11
C PRO A 1075 -10.24 21.22 -47.60
N THR A 1076 -9.36 21.92 -48.34
CA THR A 1076 -9.52 22.09 -49.79
C THR A 1076 -9.20 20.79 -50.55
N PRO A 1077 -9.73 20.57 -51.77
CA PRO A 1077 -9.39 19.42 -52.60
C PRO A 1077 -7.88 19.27 -52.83
N GLU A 1078 -7.13 20.37 -52.95
CA GLU A 1078 -5.67 20.33 -53.13
C GLU A 1078 -4.94 19.82 -51.89
N LEU A 1079 -5.39 20.24 -50.70
CA LEU A 1079 -4.84 19.76 -49.44
C LEU A 1079 -5.19 18.29 -49.21
N LEU A 1080 -6.44 17.88 -49.51
CA LEU A 1080 -6.85 16.48 -49.44
C LEU A 1080 -6.05 15.61 -50.41
N ALA A 1081 -5.83 16.06 -51.65
CA ALA A 1081 -4.97 15.36 -52.59
C ALA A 1081 -3.53 15.19 -52.07
N THR A 1082 -3.05 16.13 -51.26
CA THR A 1082 -1.76 16.03 -50.57
C THR A 1082 -1.81 15.00 -49.44
N ALA A 1083 -2.84 15.03 -48.59
CA ALA A 1083 -3.03 14.07 -47.50
C ALA A 1083 -3.28 12.62 -48.00
N LEU A 1084 -3.95 12.44 -49.15
CA LEU A 1084 -4.10 11.15 -49.84
C LEU A 1084 -2.77 10.58 -50.37
N ARG A 1085 -1.69 11.36 -50.36
CA ARG A 1085 -0.32 10.95 -50.67
C ARG A 1085 0.59 10.91 -49.44
N ASP A 1086 0.06 11.14 -48.25
CA ASP A 1086 0.86 11.11 -47.02
C ASP A 1086 1.52 9.73 -46.85
N PRO A 1087 2.76 9.65 -46.33
CA PRO A 1087 3.40 8.36 -46.06
C PRO A 1087 2.64 7.50 -45.03
N SER A 1088 1.88 8.10 -44.10
CA SER A 1088 1.07 7.36 -43.14
C SER A 1088 -0.25 6.86 -43.73
N ALA A 1089 -0.51 5.56 -43.57
CA ALA A 1089 -1.82 4.96 -43.86
C ALA A 1089 -2.94 5.60 -43.04
N THR A 1090 -2.69 5.93 -41.77
CA THR A 1090 -3.67 6.61 -40.91
C THR A 1090 -4.13 7.94 -41.49
N VAL A 1091 -3.19 8.78 -41.95
CA VAL A 1091 -3.51 10.08 -42.55
C VAL A 1091 -4.28 9.90 -43.86
N ARG A 1092 -3.85 8.96 -44.72
CA ARG A 1092 -4.54 8.64 -45.97
C ARG A 1092 -5.97 8.15 -45.72
N ARG A 1093 -6.17 7.23 -44.78
CA ARG A 1093 -7.47 6.68 -44.37
C ARG A 1093 -8.46 7.78 -43.96
N HIS A 1094 -8.03 8.76 -43.17
CA HIS A 1094 -8.90 9.87 -42.78
C HIS A 1094 -9.09 10.90 -43.90
N ALA A 1095 -8.10 11.12 -44.76
CA ALA A 1095 -8.25 11.93 -45.95
C ALA A 1095 -9.29 11.35 -46.94
N ILE A 1096 -9.36 10.01 -47.08
CA ILE A 1096 -10.41 9.32 -47.86
C ILE A 1096 -11.79 9.68 -47.29
N ARG A 1097 -11.98 9.53 -45.97
CA ARG A 1097 -13.26 9.84 -45.30
C ARG A 1097 -13.66 11.30 -45.49
N LEU A 1098 -12.73 12.23 -45.34
CA LEU A 1098 -12.99 13.66 -45.55
C LEU A 1098 -13.29 13.99 -47.02
N SER A 1099 -12.74 13.25 -47.97
CA SER A 1099 -13.03 13.43 -49.40
C SER A 1099 -14.50 13.16 -49.77
N GLU A 1100 -15.23 12.37 -48.99
CA GLU A 1100 -16.67 12.10 -49.21
C GLU A 1100 -17.52 13.38 -49.22
N THR A 1101 -17.12 14.38 -48.41
CA THR A 1101 -17.80 15.68 -48.33
C THR A 1101 -17.69 16.50 -49.61
N HIS A 1102 -16.64 16.29 -50.42
CA HIS A 1102 -16.43 17.00 -51.67
C HIS A 1102 -17.09 16.28 -52.85
N ILE A 1103 -17.02 14.95 -52.87
CA ILE A 1103 -17.51 14.11 -53.97
C ILE A 1103 -19.04 14.02 -54.00
N SER A 1104 -19.71 14.26 -52.88
CA SER A 1104 -21.17 14.39 -52.83
C SER A 1104 -21.70 15.69 -53.45
N SER A 1105 -20.82 16.64 -53.83
CA SER A 1105 -21.18 17.88 -54.53
C SER A 1105 -20.84 17.79 -56.03
N THR A 1106 -21.72 18.28 -56.92
CA THR A 1106 -21.55 18.22 -58.39
C THR A 1106 -20.51 19.21 -58.96
N ALA A 1107 -19.62 19.77 -58.13
CA ALA A 1107 -18.65 20.79 -58.51
C ALA A 1107 -17.38 20.19 -59.18
N SER A 1108 -16.79 20.92 -60.13
CA SER A 1108 -15.63 20.46 -60.92
C SER A 1108 -14.35 20.17 -60.10
N SER A 1109 -14.19 20.80 -58.94
CA SER A 1109 -13.00 20.65 -58.08
C SER A 1109 -12.88 19.25 -57.46
N ALA A 1110 -13.98 18.53 -57.26
CA ALA A 1110 -13.97 17.15 -56.74
C ALA A 1110 -13.32 16.14 -57.71
N GLN A 1111 -13.28 16.44 -59.02
CA GLN A 1111 -12.60 15.59 -60.01
C GLN A 1111 -11.10 15.45 -59.74
N GLN A 1112 -10.47 16.42 -59.07
CA GLN A 1112 -9.05 16.36 -58.73
C GLN A 1112 -8.71 15.26 -57.71
N LEU A 1113 -9.69 14.82 -56.91
CA LEU A 1113 -9.52 13.78 -55.90
C LEU A 1113 -9.62 12.37 -56.50
N LEU A 1114 -10.42 12.19 -57.56
CA LEU A 1114 -10.71 10.87 -58.15
C LEU A 1114 -9.45 10.08 -58.55
N PRO A 1115 -8.45 10.66 -59.25
CA PRO A 1115 -7.23 9.91 -59.60
C PRO A 1115 -6.44 9.44 -58.38
N GLN A 1116 -6.45 10.23 -57.29
CA GLN A 1116 -5.76 9.85 -56.05
C GLN A 1116 -6.51 8.75 -55.32
N LEU A 1117 -7.84 8.81 -55.27
CA LEU A 1117 -8.67 7.75 -54.68
C LEU A 1117 -8.58 6.44 -55.48
N GLU A 1118 -8.61 6.51 -56.81
CA GLU A 1118 -8.42 5.34 -57.66
C GLU A 1118 -7.05 4.69 -57.43
N ARG A 1119 -5.99 5.50 -57.27
CA ARG A 1119 -4.65 5.01 -56.93
C ARG A 1119 -4.65 4.21 -55.61
N LEU A 1120 -5.39 4.68 -54.60
CA LEU A 1120 -5.45 4.04 -53.28
C LEU A 1120 -6.20 2.70 -53.29
N THR A 1121 -7.01 2.41 -54.31
CA THR A 1121 -7.61 1.06 -54.47
C THR A 1121 -6.56 -0.05 -54.67
N ARG A 1122 -5.31 0.33 -55.01
CA ARG A 1122 -4.17 -0.57 -55.16
C ARG A 1122 -3.17 -0.47 -54.01
N ASP A 1123 -3.42 0.40 -53.03
CA ASP A 1123 -2.61 0.49 -51.83
C ASP A 1123 -2.81 -0.78 -50.99
N ARG A 1124 -1.72 -1.35 -50.49
CA ARG A 1124 -1.76 -2.54 -49.65
C ARG A 1124 -2.08 -2.20 -48.19
N ASP A 1125 -2.00 -0.91 -47.83
CA ASP A 1125 -2.33 -0.34 -46.53
C ASP A 1125 -2.99 1.05 -46.71
N PRO A 1126 -4.21 1.12 -47.29
CA PRO A 1126 -4.88 2.36 -47.72
C PRO A 1126 -5.38 3.30 -46.62
#